data_AF-A0A1V3PDN4-F1
#
_entry.id   AF-A0A1V3PDN4-F1
#
_cell.length_a   1.000
_cell.length_b   1.000
_cell.length_c   1.000
_cell.angle_alpha   90.00
_cell.angle_beta   90.00
_cell.angle_gamma   90.00
#
_symmetry.space_group_name_H-M   'P 1'
#
loop_
_entity.id
_entity.type
_entity.pdbx_description
1 polymer ?
#
loop_
_entity_poly.entity_id
_entity_poly.type
_entity_poly.pdbx_seq_one_letter_code
_entity_poly.pdbx_strand_id
1 'polypeptide(L)'
;MGRTAPWLLGALVLTVLVYLPGLHGPFLFDDPPNIVQPISSWLGGQIGWQEIVFGNNSGLLHRPLSMLTFLANAAVSGLEPWPFKATNLAIHLLCGVLIYTLLSRLLLQDPQLRHRARLVALIVSTIWLLHPMQVSTVLYVVQRMEQLCALFVLIALLIYVHARTCFEQGRLRSALLDLFVFLPLTTLAAMLSKENGALVPLFCAVLELGYFRESAQTQRPLAVKVFFALFLLTPAMLIIGWYGIHPQRLIDSYAGRLFNLYERLLSEPRVLMDYMGALLLPRGPSLGLYTDDFAISHSLLDPSTTLFSILGLLALGIAAIGLRKLVPAFFTGIIFYLAGHVMESSVFPLELYFEHRNYLPSVGFFLAVVGLAQWLVVRLRSHIINDARFGRLLGIGTIALLSMLGIATLARASVWSSWRVLAAQGALQHPKSLRAQMDHTTNLVAEGRFDEAQQTVDHLITIPDPAAQHLAAIDTVLLQCLVHQKTDTISINRIGAIKGAKLQLSEMLAFEMLAKALNTHDCEGLGPTQLATMITDIVDAAPQPGALIQLWRSRYIASNLYLAAGEYIKAEQQVSLAWKTEHADPAIGFLLANLEYVNGNVASAKIVLADADRHTAWWDRRNQELSVKLKQLFENPPPANVMGKPQLQ
;
A
#
# COMPACT_ATOMS: atom_id res chain seq x y z
N MET A 1 1.76 35.76 8.41
CA MET A 1 1.44 35.25 7.06
C MET A 1 1.46 36.44 6.11
N GLY A 2 2.30 36.42 5.07
CA GLY A 2 2.56 37.60 4.20
C GLY A 2 1.70 37.61 2.92
N ARG A 3 2.18 38.32 1.88
CA ARG A 3 1.54 38.44 0.54
C ARG A 3 1.19 37.10 -0.15
N THR A 4 1.73 35.97 0.32
CA THR A 4 1.49 34.62 -0.23
C THR A 4 0.29 33.89 0.37
N ALA A 5 -0.27 34.38 1.48
CA ALA A 5 -1.41 33.75 2.15
C ALA A 5 -2.67 33.59 1.26
N PRO A 6 -3.14 34.61 0.52
CA PRO A 6 -4.31 34.45 -0.34
C PRO A 6 -4.10 33.44 -1.46
N TRP A 7 -2.87 33.33 -1.96
CA TRP A 7 -2.53 32.35 -3.01
C TRP A 7 -2.51 30.92 -2.48
N LEU A 8 -2.02 30.71 -1.25
CA LEU A 8 -2.12 29.40 -0.60
C LEU A 8 -3.59 29.01 -0.39
N LEU A 9 -4.43 29.94 0.07
CA LEU A 9 -5.86 29.69 0.21
C LEU A 9 -6.51 29.34 -1.14
N GLY A 10 -6.17 30.07 -2.20
CA GLY A 10 -6.62 29.77 -3.56
C GLY A 10 -6.20 28.38 -4.04
N ALA A 11 -4.96 27.97 -3.76
CA ALA A 11 -4.48 26.61 -4.05
C ALA A 11 -5.28 25.54 -3.29
N LEU A 12 -5.54 25.75 -1.99
CA LEU A 12 -6.34 24.81 -1.17
C LEU A 12 -7.78 24.68 -1.69
N VAL A 13 -8.42 25.80 -2.03
CA VAL A 13 -9.78 25.79 -2.61
C VAL A 13 -9.79 25.07 -3.95
N LEU A 14 -8.82 25.35 -4.83
CA LEU A 14 -8.70 24.66 -6.10
C LEU A 14 -8.49 23.16 -5.92
N THR A 15 -7.65 22.75 -4.96
CA THR A 15 -7.47 21.34 -4.61
C THR A 15 -8.80 20.70 -4.21
N VAL A 16 -9.60 21.33 -3.35
CA VAL A 16 -10.93 20.79 -3.01
C VAL A 16 -11.76 20.57 -4.28
N LEU A 17 -11.84 21.58 -5.14
CA LEU A 17 -12.66 21.53 -6.36
C LEU A 17 -12.25 20.39 -7.31
N VAL A 18 -10.95 20.17 -7.52
CA VAL A 18 -10.48 19.11 -8.44
C VAL A 18 -10.70 17.70 -7.90
N TYR A 19 -10.82 17.53 -6.57
CA TYR A 19 -11.06 16.23 -5.94
C TYR A 19 -12.55 15.90 -5.74
N LEU A 20 -13.46 16.87 -5.87
CA LEU A 20 -14.91 16.67 -5.62
C LEU A 20 -15.53 15.46 -6.33
N PRO A 21 -15.26 15.19 -7.64
CA PRO A 21 -15.88 14.05 -8.31
C PRO A 21 -15.51 12.71 -7.66
N GLY A 22 -14.27 12.59 -7.18
CA GLY A 22 -13.73 11.35 -6.64
C GLY A 22 -14.25 10.98 -5.25
N LEU A 23 -14.82 11.93 -4.51
CA LEU A 23 -15.34 11.69 -3.16
C LEU A 23 -16.52 10.71 -3.14
N HIS A 24 -17.28 10.60 -4.24
CA HIS A 24 -18.41 9.67 -4.36
C HIS A 24 -18.01 8.27 -4.84
N GLY A 25 -16.72 8.04 -5.12
CA GLY A 25 -16.27 6.71 -5.53
C GLY A 25 -16.38 5.68 -4.40
N PRO A 26 -16.46 4.38 -4.73
CA PRO A 26 -16.59 3.32 -3.73
C PRO A 26 -15.30 3.10 -2.93
N PHE A 27 -15.37 2.22 -1.93
CA PHE A 27 -14.21 1.55 -1.35
C PHE A 27 -13.59 0.63 -2.41
N LEU A 28 -12.27 0.59 -2.49
CA LEU A 28 -11.53 -0.10 -3.56
C LEU A 28 -10.48 -1.05 -2.98
N PHE A 29 -10.16 -2.12 -3.69
CA PHE A 29 -8.95 -2.95 -3.47
C PHE A 29 -8.75 -3.45 -2.03
N ASP A 30 -7.83 -2.87 -1.25
CA ASP A 30 -7.59 -3.26 0.15
C ASP A 30 -8.56 -2.63 1.14
N ASP A 31 -9.43 -1.69 0.72
CA ASP A 31 -10.43 -1.06 1.60
C ASP A 31 -11.44 -2.09 2.15
N PRO A 32 -12.03 -3.01 1.36
CA PRO A 32 -12.99 -3.98 1.89
C PRO A 32 -12.44 -4.88 3.00
N PRO A 33 -11.31 -5.60 2.83
CA PRO A 33 -10.80 -6.49 3.87
C PRO A 33 -10.24 -5.74 5.10
N ASN A 34 -9.67 -4.54 4.93
CA ASN A 34 -9.04 -3.82 6.05
C ASN A 34 -9.99 -2.85 6.76
N ILE A 35 -11.04 -2.36 6.09
CA ILE A 35 -11.90 -1.29 6.61
C ILE A 35 -13.36 -1.75 6.62
N VAL A 36 -13.93 -2.07 5.46
CA VAL A 36 -15.38 -2.28 5.33
C VAL A 36 -15.84 -3.50 6.13
N GLN A 37 -15.18 -4.65 5.96
CA GLN A 37 -15.57 -5.89 6.62
C GLN A 37 -15.39 -5.83 8.15
N PRO A 38 -14.24 -5.39 8.71
CA PRO A 38 -14.09 -5.25 10.16
C PRO A 38 -15.06 -4.23 10.75
N ILE A 39 -15.23 -3.06 10.12
CA ILE A 39 -16.14 -2.02 10.64
C ILE A 39 -17.59 -2.47 10.55
N SER A 40 -18.00 -3.17 9.49
CA SER A 40 -19.35 -3.74 9.38
C SER A 40 -19.60 -4.72 10.53
N SER A 41 -18.60 -5.57 10.82
CA SER A 41 -18.64 -6.52 11.93
C SER A 41 -18.69 -5.83 13.31
N TRP A 42 -18.11 -4.64 13.44
CA TRP A 42 -18.17 -3.88 14.69
C TRP A 42 -19.51 -3.16 14.85
N LEU A 43 -20.02 -2.55 13.77
CA LEU A 43 -21.33 -1.90 13.76
C LEU A 43 -22.46 -2.91 14.03
N GLY A 44 -22.31 -4.15 13.55
CA GLY A 44 -23.23 -5.26 13.84
C GLY A 44 -23.02 -5.92 15.21
N GLY A 45 -22.04 -5.48 16.00
CA GLY A 45 -21.77 -6.00 17.35
C GLY A 45 -21.10 -7.37 17.38
N GLN A 46 -20.57 -7.86 16.26
CA GLN A 46 -19.87 -9.15 16.17
C GLN A 46 -18.43 -9.09 16.69
N ILE A 47 -17.79 -7.91 16.64
CA ILE A 47 -16.41 -7.71 17.10
C ILE A 47 -16.26 -6.46 17.98
N GLY A 48 -15.21 -6.44 18.82
CA GLY A 48 -14.86 -5.26 19.61
C GLY A 48 -14.10 -4.19 18.82
N TRP A 49 -14.06 -2.95 19.33
CA TRP A 49 -13.26 -1.87 18.73
C TRP A 49 -11.75 -2.18 18.75
N GLN A 50 -11.30 -2.98 19.72
CA GLN A 50 -9.92 -3.42 19.87
C GLN A 50 -9.46 -4.26 18.67
N GLU A 51 -10.35 -5.08 18.12
CA GLU A 51 -10.07 -5.91 16.93
C GLU A 51 -9.80 -5.06 15.71
N ILE A 52 -10.55 -3.97 15.54
CA ILE A 52 -10.31 -3.02 14.45
C ILE A 52 -8.95 -2.34 14.63
N VAL A 53 -8.66 -1.84 15.84
CA VAL A 53 -7.47 -1.02 16.08
C VAL A 53 -6.19 -1.85 16.09
N PHE A 54 -6.20 -3.03 16.70
CA PHE A 54 -5.00 -3.84 16.93
C PHE A 54 -4.93 -5.11 16.06
N GLY A 55 -6.02 -5.52 15.42
CA GLY A 55 -6.09 -6.76 14.62
C GLY A 55 -5.74 -6.61 13.13
N ASN A 56 -5.37 -5.42 12.67
CA ASN A 56 -5.00 -5.23 11.26
C ASN A 56 -3.64 -5.86 10.94
N ASN A 57 -3.56 -6.74 9.94
CA ASN A 57 -2.34 -7.49 9.58
C ASN A 57 -1.60 -6.93 8.35
N SER A 58 -1.96 -5.74 7.86
CA SER A 58 -1.32 -5.12 6.69
C SER A 58 0.07 -4.52 6.95
N GLY A 59 0.61 -4.65 8.16
CA GLY A 59 1.90 -4.08 8.56
C GLY A 59 2.45 -4.65 9.86
N LEU A 60 3.76 -4.49 10.10
CA LEU A 60 4.48 -5.07 11.25
C LEU A 60 3.97 -4.56 12.60
N LEU A 61 3.53 -3.30 12.62
CA LEU A 61 3.02 -2.65 13.83
C LEU A 61 1.49 -2.61 13.88
N HIS A 62 0.79 -3.31 12.98
CA HIS A 62 -0.67 -3.32 12.83
C HIS A 62 -1.33 -1.95 12.56
N ARG A 63 -0.55 -0.87 12.46
CA ARG A 63 -0.97 0.50 12.11
C ARG A 63 -2.13 1.03 12.98
N PRO A 64 -2.08 0.91 14.32
CA PRO A 64 -3.22 1.17 15.19
C PRO A 64 -3.69 2.62 15.16
N LEU A 65 -2.80 3.59 14.91
CA LEU A 65 -3.22 4.99 14.85
C LEU A 65 -4.10 5.23 13.62
N SER A 66 -3.74 4.65 12.47
CA SER A 66 -4.55 4.73 11.26
C SER A 66 -5.90 4.04 11.45
N MET A 67 -5.89 2.82 11.99
CA MET A 67 -7.10 2.05 12.26
C MET A 67 -8.04 2.77 13.23
N LEU A 68 -7.50 3.40 14.27
CA LEU A 68 -8.27 4.25 15.18
C LEU A 68 -8.96 5.40 14.46
N THR A 69 -8.31 6.03 13.47
CA THR A 69 -8.98 7.10 12.69
C THR A 69 -10.10 6.56 11.79
N PHE A 70 -9.98 5.35 11.25
CA PHE A 70 -11.07 4.74 10.48
C PHE A 70 -12.26 4.39 11.36
N LEU A 71 -11.99 3.78 12.53
CA LEU A 71 -12.99 3.50 13.55
C LEU A 71 -13.72 4.79 13.98
N ALA A 72 -12.97 5.85 14.32
CA ALA A 72 -13.55 7.13 14.71
C ALA A 72 -14.42 7.75 13.60
N ASN A 73 -14.00 7.61 12.34
CA ASN A 73 -14.78 8.08 11.20
C ASN A 73 -16.08 7.28 11.04
N ALA A 74 -16.02 5.95 11.19
CA ALA A 74 -17.19 5.07 11.12
C ALA A 74 -18.18 5.32 12.26
N ALA A 75 -17.66 5.58 13.47
CA ALA A 75 -18.50 5.88 14.63
C ALA A 75 -19.39 7.12 14.42
N VAL A 76 -18.95 8.08 13.59
CA VAL A 76 -19.70 9.30 13.28
C VAL A 76 -20.59 9.16 12.05
N SER A 77 -20.14 8.42 11.02
CA SER A 77 -20.75 8.47 9.68
C SER A 77 -21.16 7.12 9.10
N GLY A 78 -21.01 6.02 9.84
CA GLY A 78 -21.25 4.67 9.33
C GLY A 78 -20.24 4.27 8.27
N LEU A 79 -20.66 3.43 7.33
CA LEU A 79 -19.84 2.86 6.24
C LEU A 79 -20.10 3.53 4.87
N GLU A 80 -20.26 4.84 4.86
CA GLU A 80 -20.36 5.60 3.61
C GLU A 80 -18.96 6.00 3.10
N PRO A 81 -18.60 5.77 1.82
CA PRO A 81 -17.26 6.13 1.30
C PRO A 81 -16.93 7.63 1.37
N TRP A 82 -17.92 8.49 1.14
CA TRP A 82 -17.73 9.93 1.02
C TRP A 82 -17.09 10.56 2.26
N PRO A 83 -17.59 10.35 3.50
CA PRO A 83 -16.97 10.87 4.72
C PRO A 83 -15.51 10.46 4.90
N PHE A 84 -15.15 9.24 4.49
CA PHE A 84 -13.79 8.75 4.60
C PHE A 84 -12.84 9.45 3.64
N LYS A 85 -13.26 9.62 2.38
CA LYS A 85 -12.49 10.34 1.36
C LYS A 85 -12.41 11.84 1.66
N ALA A 86 -13.47 12.43 2.21
CA ALA A 86 -13.46 13.82 2.67
C ALA A 86 -12.43 14.04 3.80
N THR A 87 -12.33 13.10 4.74
CA THR A 87 -11.30 13.12 5.79
C THR A 87 -9.89 13.01 5.19
N ASN A 88 -9.69 12.12 4.22
CA ASN A 88 -8.40 11.99 3.52
C ASN A 88 -8.04 13.28 2.77
N LEU A 89 -9.00 13.93 2.11
CA LEU A 89 -8.80 15.21 1.45
C LEU A 89 -8.44 16.31 2.47
N ALA A 90 -9.08 16.35 3.64
CA ALA A 90 -8.72 17.29 4.70
C ALA A 90 -7.28 17.10 5.19
N ILE A 91 -6.84 15.84 5.38
CA ILE A 91 -5.46 15.52 5.74
C ILE A 91 -4.50 15.94 4.62
N HIS A 92 -4.87 15.74 3.35
CA HIS A 92 -4.07 16.17 2.20
C HIS A 92 -3.84 17.69 2.18
N LEU A 93 -4.90 18.48 2.40
CA LEU A 93 -4.81 19.94 2.51
C LEU A 93 -3.91 20.36 3.68
N LEU A 94 -4.05 19.69 4.84
CA LEU A 94 -3.20 19.95 6.00
C LEU A 94 -1.72 19.65 5.70
N CYS A 95 -1.42 18.53 5.06
CA CYS A 95 -0.07 18.21 4.59
C CYS A 95 0.46 19.29 3.64
N GLY A 96 -0.35 19.79 2.70
CA GLY A 96 0.02 20.90 1.82
C GLY A 96 0.40 22.19 2.58
N VAL A 97 -0.36 22.53 3.62
CA VAL A 97 -0.04 23.67 4.51
C VAL A 97 1.26 23.43 5.27
N LEU A 98 1.50 22.22 5.76
CA LEU A 98 2.74 21.87 6.45
C LEU A 98 3.95 21.89 5.51
N ILE A 99 3.82 21.39 4.28
CA ILE A 99 4.86 21.45 3.24
C ILE A 99 5.22 22.92 2.96
N TYR A 100 4.21 23.78 2.71
CA TYR A 100 4.43 25.21 2.51
C TYR A 100 5.16 25.84 3.71
N THR A 101 4.75 25.48 4.93
CA THR A 101 5.34 26.03 6.17
C THR A 101 6.78 25.56 6.37
N LEU A 102 7.05 24.27 6.16
CA LEU A 102 8.37 23.66 6.27
C LEU A 102 9.32 24.28 5.26
N LEU A 103 8.96 24.29 3.98
CA LEU A 103 9.79 24.84 2.92
C LEU A 103 9.99 26.34 3.08
N SER A 104 8.98 27.09 3.53
CA SER A 104 9.12 28.53 3.80
C SER A 104 10.15 28.83 4.88
N ARG A 105 10.29 27.96 5.89
CA ARG A 105 11.29 28.11 6.96
C ARG A 105 12.66 27.60 6.51
N LEU A 106 12.70 26.44 5.85
CA LEU A 106 13.92 25.81 5.39
C LEU A 106 14.64 26.67 4.35
N LEU A 107 13.91 27.19 3.35
CA LEU A 107 14.47 28.00 2.27
C LEU A 107 14.96 29.39 2.72
N LEU A 108 14.65 29.84 3.94
CA LEU A 108 15.29 31.03 4.50
C LEU A 108 16.77 30.80 4.81
N GLN A 109 17.16 29.54 5.03
CA GLN A 109 18.56 29.13 5.20
C GLN A 109 19.29 28.98 3.84
N ASP A 110 18.57 29.09 2.72
CA ASP A 110 19.16 29.00 1.38
C ASP A 110 19.75 30.35 0.97
N PRO A 111 21.08 30.46 0.73
CA PRO A 111 21.71 31.73 0.38
C PRO A 111 21.13 32.37 -0.89
N GLN A 112 20.69 31.55 -1.85
CA GLN A 112 20.20 32.01 -3.15
C GLN A 112 18.69 32.19 -3.16
N LEU A 113 17.96 31.32 -2.45
CA LEU A 113 16.49 31.32 -2.47
C LEU A 113 15.86 32.09 -1.32
N ARG A 114 16.60 32.53 -0.29
CA ARG A 114 16.05 33.25 0.89
C ARG A 114 15.07 34.38 0.55
N HIS A 115 15.34 35.17 -0.47
CA HIS A 115 14.50 36.30 -0.88
C HIS A 115 13.18 35.87 -1.54
N ARG A 116 13.14 34.65 -2.07
CA ARG A 116 11.97 34.05 -2.73
C ARG A 116 11.42 32.83 -1.97
N ALA A 117 11.90 32.57 -0.75
CA ALA A 117 11.63 31.35 0.01
C ALA A 117 10.13 31.01 0.04
N ARG A 118 9.28 31.98 0.39
CA ARG A 118 7.82 31.79 0.45
C ARG A 118 7.17 31.56 -0.92
N LEU A 119 7.70 32.18 -1.99
CA LEU A 119 7.18 31.97 -3.35
C LEU A 119 7.53 30.56 -3.85
N VAL A 120 8.79 30.14 -3.66
CA VAL A 120 9.23 28.80 -4.02
C VAL A 120 8.49 27.74 -3.22
N ALA A 121 8.34 27.93 -1.90
CA ALA A 121 7.55 27.05 -1.06
C ALA A 121 6.09 26.95 -1.53
N LEU A 122 5.47 28.08 -1.91
CA LEU A 122 4.11 28.11 -2.45
C LEU A 122 4.00 27.34 -3.78
N ILE A 123 4.96 27.53 -4.69
CA ILE A 123 4.97 26.82 -5.99
C ILE A 123 5.11 25.31 -5.75
N VAL A 124 6.07 24.89 -4.93
CA VAL A 124 6.30 23.47 -4.63
C VAL A 124 5.09 22.83 -3.96
N SER A 125 4.49 23.49 -2.96
CA SER A 125 3.30 22.96 -2.28
C SER A 125 2.09 22.91 -3.20
N THR A 126 1.92 23.88 -4.11
CA THR A 126 0.79 23.92 -5.05
C THR A 126 0.95 22.87 -6.15
N ILE A 127 2.17 22.68 -6.69
CA ILE A 127 2.46 21.58 -7.61
C ILE A 127 2.09 20.25 -6.94
N TRP A 128 2.56 20.03 -5.71
CA TRP A 128 2.31 18.79 -4.97
C TRP A 128 0.81 18.55 -4.70
N LEU A 129 0.09 19.58 -4.22
CA LEU A 129 -1.35 19.51 -3.92
C LEU A 129 -2.22 19.22 -5.16
N LEU A 130 -1.81 19.70 -6.33
CA LEU A 130 -2.54 19.54 -7.58
C LEU A 130 -1.99 18.41 -8.45
N HIS A 131 -0.99 17.66 -7.98
CA HIS A 131 -0.36 16.64 -8.81
C HIS A 131 -1.25 15.38 -8.90
N PRO A 132 -1.54 14.85 -10.11
CA PRO A 132 -2.44 13.70 -10.27
C PRO A 132 -1.91 12.41 -9.65
N MET A 133 -0.61 12.33 -9.34
CA MET A 133 -0.03 11.19 -8.62
C MET A 133 -0.55 11.05 -7.18
N GLN A 134 -1.03 12.15 -6.58
CA GLN A 134 -1.57 12.10 -5.21
C GLN A 134 -2.99 11.51 -5.16
N VAL A 135 -3.65 11.35 -6.31
CA VAL A 135 -5.05 10.87 -6.37
C VAL A 135 -5.19 9.49 -5.72
N SER A 136 -4.22 8.60 -5.98
CA SER A 136 -4.20 7.25 -5.40
C SER A 136 -3.97 7.24 -3.89
N THR A 137 -3.42 8.31 -3.29
CA THR A 137 -3.29 8.42 -1.84
C THR A 137 -4.50 9.09 -1.21
N VAL A 138 -5.14 10.03 -1.91
CA VAL A 138 -6.27 10.81 -1.39
C VAL A 138 -7.59 10.04 -1.49
N LEU A 139 -7.86 9.39 -2.63
CA LEU A 139 -9.15 8.75 -2.90
C LEU A 139 -9.18 7.24 -2.59
N TYR A 140 -8.03 6.62 -2.37
CA TYR A 140 -7.93 5.26 -1.85
C TYR A 140 -7.96 5.31 -0.32
N VAL A 141 -9.06 4.85 0.29
CA VAL A 141 -9.34 5.20 1.69
C VAL A 141 -8.27 4.69 2.64
N VAL A 142 -7.82 3.45 2.48
CA VAL A 142 -6.79 2.80 3.30
C VAL A 142 -5.46 3.56 3.28
N GLN A 143 -5.17 4.32 2.21
CA GLN A 143 -3.96 5.13 2.11
C GLN A 143 -3.98 6.38 3.00
N ARG A 144 -5.03 6.59 3.81
CA ARG A 144 -4.95 7.44 5.00
C ARG A 144 -3.75 7.09 5.89
N MET A 145 -3.35 5.81 5.91
CA MET A 145 -2.14 5.35 6.60
C MET A 145 -0.88 6.10 6.13
N GLU A 146 -0.72 6.24 4.81
CA GLU A 146 0.37 7.02 4.19
C GLU A 146 0.21 8.51 4.50
N GLN A 147 -1.01 9.05 4.42
CA GLN A 147 -1.26 10.46 4.69
C GLN A 147 -0.95 10.87 6.13
N LEU A 148 -1.35 10.07 7.11
CA LEU A 148 -1.07 10.30 8.53
C LEU A 148 0.43 10.16 8.82
N CYS A 149 1.08 9.16 8.24
CA CYS A 149 2.54 9.03 8.32
C CYS A 149 3.22 10.30 7.79
N ALA A 150 2.87 10.75 6.58
CA ALA A 150 3.41 11.97 6.00
C ALA A 150 3.11 13.22 6.85
N LEU A 151 1.89 13.33 7.39
CA LEU A 151 1.49 14.42 8.29
C LEU A 151 2.43 14.51 9.49
N PHE A 152 2.61 13.41 10.22
CA PHE A 152 3.46 13.37 11.40
C PHE A 152 4.95 13.54 11.03
N VAL A 153 5.41 13.01 9.91
CA VAL A 153 6.77 13.27 9.40
C VAL A 153 6.98 14.78 9.16
N LEU A 154 6.04 15.46 8.50
CA LEU A 154 6.14 16.89 8.23
C LEU A 154 6.15 17.72 9.53
N ILE A 155 5.35 17.33 10.53
CA ILE A 155 5.38 17.94 11.87
C ILE A 155 6.75 17.72 12.52
N ALA A 156 7.29 16.49 12.49
CA ALA A 156 8.59 16.17 13.06
C ALA A 156 9.73 16.96 12.39
N LEU A 157 9.67 17.17 11.08
CA LEU A 157 10.65 18.00 10.35
C LEU A 157 10.54 19.48 10.73
N LEU A 158 9.33 19.99 10.97
CA LEU A 158 9.13 21.34 11.49
C LEU A 158 9.69 21.50 12.90
N ILE A 159 9.49 20.51 13.77
CA ILE A 159 10.10 20.44 15.11
C ILE A 159 11.63 20.44 14.99
N TYR A 160 12.19 19.63 14.09
CA TYR A 160 13.64 19.59 13.86
C TYR A 160 14.20 20.94 13.42
N VAL A 161 13.57 21.59 12.43
CA VAL A 161 13.97 22.94 11.97
C VAL A 161 13.86 23.94 13.12
N HIS A 162 12.82 23.86 13.95
CA HIS A 162 12.67 24.71 15.13
C HIS A 162 13.79 24.49 16.15
N ALA A 163 14.13 23.23 16.45
CA ALA A 163 15.22 22.87 17.35
C ALA A 163 16.54 23.47 16.89
N ARG A 164 16.85 23.38 15.58
CA ARG A 164 18.07 23.97 15.00
C ARG A 164 18.09 25.49 15.15
N THR A 165 16.98 26.17 14.86
CA THR A 165 16.87 27.62 15.08
C THR A 165 17.01 27.99 16.56
N CYS A 166 16.49 27.19 17.49
CA CYS A 166 16.65 27.40 18.93
C CYS A 166 18.11 27.26 19.38
N PHE A 167 18.87 26.29 18.85
CA PHE A 167 20.31 26.21 19.09
C PHE A 167 21.06 27.45 18.63
N GLU A 168 20.77 27.94 17.41
CA GLU A 168 21.39 29.16 16.86
C GLU A 168 21.07 30.41 17.69
N GLN A 169 19.91 30.43 18.35
CA GLN A 169 19.45 31.52 19.21
C GLN A 169 19.80 31.33 20.69
N GLY A 170 20.60 30.31 21.05
CA GLY A 170 21.02 30.02 22.42
C GLY A 170 19.91 29.47 23.34
N ARG A 171 18.74 29.11 22.80
CA ARG A 171 17.60 28.54 23.55
C ARG A 171 17.75 27.03 23.74
N LEU A 172 18.74 26.63 24.53
CA LEU A 172 19.12 25.23 24.72
C LEU A 172 17.96 24.34 25.20
N ARG A 173 17.21 24.77 26.22
CA ARG A 173 16.12 23.97 26.80
C ARG A 173 15.04 23.61 25.77
N SER A 174 14.60 24.58 24.96
CA SER A 174 13.61 24.34 23.90
C SER A 174 14.15 23.35 22.88
N ALA A 175 15.39 23.54 22.44
CA ALA A 175 16.00 22.69 21.44
C ALA A 175 16.18 21.23 21.91
N LEU A 176 16.47 21.01 23.20
CA LEU A 176 16.57 19.68 23.78
C LEU A 176 15.20 19.01 23.92
N LEU A 177 14.16 19.75 24.33
CA LEU A 177 12.78 19.23 24.37
C LEU A 177 12.28 18.84 22.98
N ASP A 178 12.56 19.67 21.97
CA ASP A 178 12.23 19.38 20.58
C ASP A 178 12.91 18.09 20.11
N LEU A 179 14.23 17.94 20.31
CA LEU A 179 14.99 16.79 19.82
C LEU A 179 14.72 15.48 20.55
N PHE A 180 14.55 15.52 21.88
CA PHE A 180 14.54 14.31 22.70
C PHE A 180 13.16 13.96 23.27
N VAL A 181 12.16 14.81 23.08
CA VAL A 181 10.78 14.55 23.53
C VAL A 181 9.81 14.65 22.36
N PHE A 182 9.65 15.85 21.79
CA PHE A 182 8.58 16.08 20.80
C PHE A 182 8.84 15.37 19.47
N LEU A 183 10.08 15.37 18.98
CA LEU A 183 10.44 14.68 17.74
C LEU A 183 10.25 13.15 17.88
N PRO A 184 10.79 12.45 18.91
CA PRO A 184 10.53 11.02 19.11
C PRO A 184 9.05 10.66 19.25
N LEU A 185 8.26 11.46 19.99
CA LEU A 185 6.81 11.22 20.12
C LEU A 185 6.08 11.35 18.77
N THR A 186 6.46 12.35 17.98
CA THR A 186 5.87 12.54 16.64
C THR A 186 6.32 11.44 15.67
N THR A 187 7.58 10.99 15.75
CA THR A 187 8.08 9.83 15.00
C THR A 187 7.30 8.56 15.36
N LEU A 188 7.02 8.34 16.65
CA LEU A 188 6.21 7.20 17.08
C LEU A 188 4.80 7.28 16.49
N ALA A 189 4.16 8.45 16.51
CA ALA A 189 2.85 8.63 15.86
C ALA A 189 2.90 8.33 14.36
N ALA A 190 3.97 8.74 13.66
CA ALA A 190 4.18 8.39 12.26
C ALA A 190 4.30 6.86 12.08
N MET A 191 5.14 6.20 12.88
CA MET A 191 5.35 4.73 12.85
C MET A 191 4.07 3.93 13.13
N LEU A 192 3.26 4.39 14.09
CA LEU A 192 1.96 3.79 14.40
C LEU A 192 0.91 4.03 13.32
N SER A 193 1.17 4.94 12.38
CA SER A 193 0.34 5.15 11.19
C SER A 193 0.80 4.26 10.03
N LYS A 194 2.12 4.23 9.77
CA LYS A 194 2.79 3.40 8.77
C LYS A 194 4.29 3.31 9.08
N GLU A 195 4.91 2.20 8.69
CA GLU A 195 6.32 1.89 8.95
C GLU A 195 7.28 2.97 8.44
N ASN A 196 6.93 3.66 7.33
CA ASN A 196 7.69 4.76 6.74
C ASN A 196 8.05 5.87 7.75
N GLY A 197 7.28 6.01 8.84
CA GLY A 197 7.55 6.95 9.93
C GLY A 197 8.92 6.74 10.59
N ALA A 198 9.49 5.53 10.53
CA ALA A 198 10.82 5.26 11.07
C ALA A 198 11.94 6.03 10.35
N LEU A 199 11.66 6.59 9.15
CA LEU A 199 12.62 7.37 8.37
C LEU A 199 12.75 8.83 8.82
N VAL A 200 11.99 9.30 9.82
CA VAL A 200 12.09 10.70 10.32
C VAL A 200 13.53 11.13 10.66
N PRO A 201 14.35 10.35 11.40
CA PRO A 201 15.73 10.73 11.68
C PRO A 201 16.59 10.84 10.42
N LEU A 202 16.34 9.99 9.41
CA LEU A 202 17.01 10.05 8.12
C LEU A 202 16.64 11.34 7.39
N PHE A 203 15.36 11.70 7.32
CA PHE A 203 14.93 12.98 6.73
C PHE A 203 15.53 14.19 7.46
N CYS A 204 15.61 14.15 8.79
CA CYS A 204 16.31 15.18 9.57
C CYS A 204 17.78 15.29 9.18
N ALA A 205 18.47 14.16 8.94
CA ALA A 205 19.84 14.15 8.47
C ALA A 205 19.98 14.77 7.07
N VAL A 206 19.01 14.54 6.17
CA VAL A 206 18.99 15.19 4.85
C VAL A 206 18.91 16.71 5.00
N LEU A 207 18.03 17.23 5.87
CA LEU A 207 17.91 18.66 6.14
C LEU A 207 19.18 19.23 6.78
N GLU A 208 19.76 18.52 7.75
CA GLU A 208 21.01 18.91 8.43
C GLU A 208 22.18 19.02 7.45
N LEU A 209 22.28 18.06 6.52
CA LEU A 209 23.32 18.07 5.50
C LEU A 209 23.03 19.16 4.46
N GLY A 210 21.79 19.38 4.06
CA GLY A 210 21.43 20.41 3.08
C GLY A 210 21.67 21.83 3.57
N TYR A 211 21.10 22.17 4.74
CA TYR A 211 20.89 23.56 5.16
C TYR A 211 21.64 23.97 6.43
N PHE A 212 21.88 23.05 7.37
CA PHE A 212 22.53 23.38 8.67
C PHE A 212 24.00 22.95 8.69
N ARG A 213 24.77 23.47 7.74
CA ARG A 213 26.16 23.05 7.52
C ARG A 213 27.12 23.73 8.51
N GLU A 214 28.14 22.98 8.93
CA GLU A 214 29.21 23.55 9.74
C GLU A 214 30.03 24.58 8.94
N SER A 215 30.47 25.62 9.64
CA SER A 215 31.39 26.65 9.16
C SER A 215 32.44 26.91 10.25
N ALA A 216 33.46 27.71 9.95
CA ALA A 216 34.46 28.10 10.94
C ALA A 216 33.84 28.83 12.16
N GLN A 217 32.65 29.41 11.99
CA GLN A 217 31.91 30.14 13.03
C GLN A 217 30.72 29.35 13.61
N THR A 218 30.30 28.25 12.98
CA THR A 218 29.11 27.50 13.37
C THR A 218 29.42 26.00 13.41
N GLN A 219 29.56 25.44 14.61
CA GLN A 219 29.74 23.99 14.80
C GLN A 219 28.41 23.30 15.12
N ARG A 220 28.30 22.00 14.80
CA ARG A 220 27.12 21.22 15.18
C ARG A 220 27.06 21.01 16.68
N PRO A 221 25.92 21.31 17.33
CA PRO A 221 25.75 21.02 18.74
C PRO A 221 25.95 19.53 19.04
N LEU A 222 26.60 19.22 20.17
CA LEU A 222 26.78 17.83 20.62
C LEU A 222 25.44 17.08 20.71
N ALA A 223 24.38 17.75 21.17
CA ALA A 223 23.03 17.20 21.23
C ALA A 223 22.52 16.68 19.87
N VAL A 224 22.84 17.38 18.77
CA VAL A 224 22.44 16.95 17.41
C VAL A 224 23.24 15.71 16.99
N LYS A 225 24.54 15.64 17.33
CA LYS A 225 25.38 14.46 17.08
C LYS A 225 24.87 13.24 17.86
N VAL A 226 24.56 13.42 19.15
CA VAL A 226 23.98 12.39 20.02
C VAL A 226 22.62 11.93 19.49
N PHE A 227 21.76 12.86 19.06
CA PHE A 227 20.48 12.53 18.44
C PHE A 227 20.64 11.59 17.25
N PHE A 228 21.51 11.92 16.28
CA PHE A 228 21.73 11.04 15.13
C PHE A 228 22.40 9.71 15.49
N ALA A 229 23.31 9.69 16.47
CA ALA A 229 23.87 8.45 16.97
C ALA A 229 22.76 7.53 17.51
N LEU A 230 21.91 8.05 18.41
CA LEU A 230 20.89 7.26 19.10
C LEU A 230 19.69 6.88 18.22
N PHE A 231 19.19 7.80 17.38
CA PHE A 231 17.92 7.59 16.66
C PHE A 231 18.09 7.24 15.18
N LEU A 232 19.28 7.37 14.60
CA LEU A 232 19.55 6.99 13.21
C LEU A 232 20.56 5.85 13.13
N LEU A 233 21.77 6.06 13.66
CA LEU A 233 22.87 5.11 13.47
C LEU A 233 22.68 3.84 14.28
N THR A 234 22.34 3.92 15.57
CA THR A 234 22.16 2.73 16.41
C THR A 234 21.05 1.81 15.88
N PRO A 235 19.82 2.27 15.58
CA PRO A 235 18.77 1.40 15.03
C PRO A 235 19.16 0.83 13.66
N ALA A 236 19.77 1.62 12.78
CA ALA A 236 20.24 1.14 11.48
C ALA A 236 21.28 0.02 11.62
N MET A 237 22.27 0.20 12.50
CA MET A 237 23.28 -0.83 12.78
C MET A 237 22.67 -2.09 13.39
N LEU A 238 21.68 -1.97 14.28
CA LEU A 238 20.98 -3.12 14.86
C LEU A 238 20.19 -3.90 13.80
N ILE A 239 19.46 -3.20 12.91
CA ILE A 239 18.71 -3.84 11.82
C ILE A 239 19.66 -4.52 10.83
N ILE A 240 20.73 -3.84 10.42
CA ILE A 240 21.75 -4.40 9.52
C ILE A 240 22.43 -5.61 10.17
N GLY A 241 22.80 -5.51 11.45
CA GLY A 241 23.40 -6.61 12.21
C GLY A 241 22.46 -7.81 12.33
N TRP A 242 21.17 -7.58 12.62
CA TRP A 242 20.16 -8.62 12.71
C TRP A 242 20.00 -9.40 11.40
N TYR A 243 19.86 -8.69 10.27
CA TYR A 243 19.78 -9.34 8.96
C TYR A 243 21.11 -9.94 8.50
N GLY A 244 22.25 -9.43 8.98
CA GLY A 244 23.56 -10.04 8.76
C GLY A 244 23.72 -11.39 9.47
N ILE A 245 23.07 -11.58 10.63
CA ILE A 245 23.06 -12.83 11.39
C ILE A 245 21.97 -13.80 10.89
N HIS A 246 20.82 -13.28 10.48
CA HIS A 246 19.66 -14.07 10.03
C HIS A 246 19.21 -13.75 8.58
N PRO A 247 20.08 -13.88 7.57
CA PRO A 247 19.75 -13.49 6.20
C PRO A 247 18.62 -14.35 5.60
N GLN A 248 18.47 -15.60 6.04
CA GLN A 248 17.40 -16.51 5.57
C GLN A 248 16.01 -15.94 5.84
N ARG A 249 15.78 -15.23 6.97
CA ARG A 249 14.48 -14.62 7.25
C ARG A 249 14.05 -13.60 6.19
N LEU A 250 15.02 -12.89 5.62
CA LEU A 250 14.77 -11.97 4.53
C LEU A 250 14.51 -12.72 3.23
N ILE A 251 15.29 -13.76 2.93
CA ILE A 251 15.16 -14.54 1.70
C ILE A 251 13.82 -15.31 1.67
N ASP A 252 13.49 -15.99 2.75
CA ASP A 252 12.27 -16.81 2.88
C ASP A 252 11.00 -15.96 2.79
N SER A 253 11.09 -14.67 3.16
CA SER A 253 9.97 -13.73 3.03
C SER A 253 9.54 -13.45 1.57
N TYR A 254 10.35 -13.86 0.59
CA TYR A 254 10.02 -13.79 -0.84
C TYR A 254 9.30 -15.04 -1.39
N ALA A 255 9.08 -16.09 -0.58
CA ALA A 255 8.53 -17.36 -1.07
C ALA A 255 7.19 -17.22 -1.82
N GLY A 256 6.36 -16.25 -1.42
CA GLY A 256 5.07 -15.94 -2.08
C GLY A 256 5.13 -14.85 -3.15
N ARG A 257 6.32 -14.45 -3.60
CA ARG A 257 6.52 -13.42 -4.64
C ARG A 257 6.93 -14.05 -5.97
N LEU A 258 6.63 -13.34 -7.06
CA LEU A 258 7.04 -13.72 -8.43
C LEU A 258 8.50 -13.37 -8.74
N PHE A 259 9.12 -12.58 -7.87
CA PHE A 259 10.52 -12.19 -7.94
C PHE A 259 11.21 -12.52 -6.62
N ASN A 260 12.51 -12.71 -6.68
CA ASN A 260 13.36 -12.83 -5.50
C ASN A 260 13.97 -11.46 -5.10
N LEU A 261 14.73 -11.45 -3.99
CA LEU A 261 15.40 -10.25 -3.49
C LEU A 261 16.32 -9.58 -4.53
N TYR A 262 17.07 -10.38 -5.30
CA TYR A 262 18.00 -9.86 -6.30
C TYR A 262 17.25 -9.17 -7.45
N GLU A 263 16.23 -9.83 -8.00
CA GLU A 263 15.39 -9.29 -9.07
C GLU A 263 14.68 -8.01 -8.63
N ARG A 264 14.19 -7.97 -7.39
CA ARG A 264 13.63 -6.74 -6.82
C ARG A 264 14.65 -5.61 -6.80
N LEU A 265 15.84 -5.83 -6.24
CA LEU A 265 16.87 -4.79 -6.16
C LEU A 265 17.34 -4.31 -7.54
N LEU A 266 17.26 -5.16 -8.57
CA LEU A 266 17.48 -4.75 -9.96
C LEU A 266 16.31 -3.94 -10.54
N SER A 267 15.07 -4.26 -10.18
CA SER A 267 13.88 -3.56 -10.67
C SER A 267 13.69 -2.19 -10.04
N GLU A 268 13.96 -2.02 -8.74
CA GLU A 268 13.69 -0.78 -8.00
C GLU A 268 14.36 0.48 -8.59
N PRO A 269 15.61 0.44 -9.11
CA PRO A 269 16.18 1.57 -9.85
C PRO A 269 15.31 2.07 -11.01
N ARG A 270 14.69 1.15 -11.77
CA ARG A 270 13.79 1.50 -12.87
C ARG A 270 12.48 2.07 -12.35
N VAL A 271 11.95 1.50 -11.27
CA VAL A 271 10.75 2.01 -10.58
C VAL A 271 10.98 3.47 -10.14
N LEU A 272 12.10 3.75 -9.47
CA LEU A 272 12.44 5.10 -9.03
C LEU A 272 12.62 6.09 -10.18
N MET A 273 13.18 5.66 -11.31
CA MET A 273 13.30 6.50 -12.50
C MET A 273 11.94 6.72 -13.18
N ASP A 274 11.08 5.70 -13.23
CA ASP A 274 9.73 5.84 -13.79
C ASP A 274 8.85 6.76 -12.92
N TYR A 275 8.93 6.66 -11.60
CA TYR A 275 8.30 7.61 -10.69
C TYR A 275 8.74 9.05 -10.95
N MET A 276 10.05 9.32 -11.11
CA MET A 276 10.53 10.66 -11.50
C MET A 276 9.94 11.09 -12.86
N GLY A 277 9.86 10.16 -13.82
CA GLY A 277 9.22 10.39 -15.11
C GLY A 277 7.75 10.78 -14.98
N ALA A 278 6.99 10.05 -14.16
CA ALA A 278 5.58 10.29 -13.89
C ALA A 278 5.33 11.60 -13.11
N LEU A 279 6.27 12.01 -12.25
CA LEU A 279 6.25 13.30 -11.54
C LEU A 279 6.54 14.49 -12.47
N LEU A 280 7.33 14.29 -13.53
CA LEU A 280 7.62 15.35 -14.52
C LEU A 280 6.55 15.44 -15.61
N LEU A 281 6.10 14.29 -16.10
CA LEU A 281 5.15 14.16 -17.20
C LEU A 281 4.03 13.21 -16.75
N PRO A 282 2.97 13.74 -16.11
CA PRO A 282 1.90 12.90 -15.58
C PRO A 282 1.19 12.09 -16.66
N ARG A 283 1.34 10.77 -16.61
CA ARG A 283 0.69 9.81 -17.53
C ARG A 283 -0.61 9.29 -16.94
N GLY A 284 -1.57 10.18 -16.70
CA GLY A 284 -2.81 9.90 -15.95
C GLY A 284 -3.49 8.55 -16.25
N PRO A 285 -3.66 8.13 -17.52
CA PRO A 285 -4.30 6.86 -17.86
C PRO A 285 -3.54 5.61 -17.41
N SER A 286 -2.21 5.60 -17.52
CA SER A 286 -1.34 4.47 -17.16
C SER A 286 -0.94 4.48 -15.68
N LEU A 287 -1.57 5.36 -14.90
CA LEU A 287 -1.39 5.47 -13.47
C LEU A 287 -2.68 4.91 -12.83
N GLY A 288 -2.58 3.89 -11.98
CA GLY A 288 -3.69 3.39 -11.18
C GLY A 288 -3.28 2.46 -10.04
N LEU A 289 -4.21 1.59 -9.65
CA LEU A 289 -3.98 0.52 -8.68
C LEU A 289 -3.29 -0.71 -9.31
N TYR A 290 -3.35 -0.81 -10.63
CA TYR A 290 -2.90 -1.96 -11.40
C TYR A 290 -1.50 -1.70 -11.95
N THR A 291 -0.51 -2.27 -11.30
CA THR A 291 0.92 -2.07 -11.61
C THR A 291 1.72 -3.36 -11.43
N ASP A 292 1.02 -4.48 -11.28
CA ASP A 292 1.58 -5.84 -11.21
C ASP A 292 2.16 -6.32 -12.55
N ASP A 293 1.94 -5.59 -13.64
CA ASP A 293 2.54 -5.82 -14.95
C ASP A 293 3.87 -5.08 -15.16
N PHE A 294 4.40 -4.41 -14.12
CA PHE A 294 5.72 -3.80 -14.20
C PHE A 294 6.80 -4.86 -14.41
N ALA A 295 7.53 -4.76 -15.53
CA ALA A 295 8.50 -5.76 -15.94
C ALA A 295 9.61 -5.96 -14.89
N ILE A 296 9.75 -7.20 -14.40
CA ILE A 296 10.81 -7.63 -13.49
C ILE A 296 12.16 -7.57 -14.21
N SER A 297 13.20 -7.19 -13.49
CA SER A 297 14.56 -7.13 -14.00
C SER A 297 15.30 -8.41 -13.58
N HIS A 298 15.57 -9.30 -14.52
CA HIS A 298 16.30 -10.55 -14.27
C HIS A 298 17.82 -10.38 -14.37
N SER A 299 18.28 -9.35 -15.08
CA SER A 299 19.71 -9.00 -15.17
C SER A 299 19.91 -7.50 -15.40
N LEU A 300 21.17 -7.05 -15.46
CA LEU A 300 21.49 -5.65 -15.80
C LEU A 300 21.02 -5.23 -17.20
N LEU A 301 20.88 -6.19 -18.12
CA LEU A 301 20.50 -5.95 -19.51
C LEU A 301 19.13 -6.53 -19.89
N ASP A 302 18.44 -7.17 -18.94
CA ASP A 302 17.11 -7.73 -19.12
C ASP A 302 16.14 -7.17 -18.08
N PRO A 303 15.45 -6.06 -18.40
CA PRO A 303 15.62 -5.23 -19.60
C PRO A 303 16.82 -4.27 -19.49
N SER A 304 17.30 -3.76 -20.63
CA SER A 304 18.48 -2.87 -20.72
C SER A 304 18.30 -1.54 -19.99
N THR A 305 17.06 -1.12 -19.77
CA THR A 305 16.72 0.05 -18.95
C THR A 305 17.16 -0.10 -17.49
N THR A 306 17.45 -1.32 -17.01
CA THR A 306 17.98 -1.58 -15.67
C THR A 306 19.34 -0.91 -15.47
N LEU A 307 20.32 -1.22 -16.32
CA LEU A 307 21.65 -0.61 -16.26
C LEU A 307 21.58 0.92 -16.39
N PHE A 308 20.81 1.44 -17.34
CA PHE A 308 20.67 2.89 -17.52
C PHE A 308 20.02 3.59 -16.33
N SER A 309 19.05 2.94 -15.67
CA SER A 309 18.41 3.50 -14.48
C SER A 309 19.37 3.54 -13.29
N ILE A 310 20.18 2.49 -13.10
CA ILE A 310 21.24 2.46 -12.08
C ILE A 310 22.24 3.59 -12.35
N LEU A 311 22.77 3.69 -13.57
CA LEU A 311 23.72 4.75 -13.94
C LEU A 311 23.11 6.15 -13.81
N GLY A 312 21.83 6.31 -14.17
CA GLY A 312 21.09 7.56 -14.03
C GLY A 312 20.94 8.00 -12.58
N LEU A 313 20.55 7.09 -11.67
CA LEU A 313 20.44 7.38 -10.25
C LEU A 313 21.81 7.68 -9.61
N LEU A 314 22.86 6.96 -10.00
CA LEU A 314 24.23 7.23 -9.56
C LEU A 314 24.69 8.62 -10.00
N ALA A 315 24.51 8.95 -11.28
CA ALA A 315 24.84 10.27 -11.83
C ALA A 315 24.06 11.38 -11.12
N LEU A 316 22.76 11.17 -10.85
CA LEU A 316 21.91 12.11 -10.14
C LEU A 316 22.34 12.30 -8.69
N GLY A 317 22.73 11.23 -7.99
CA GLY A 317 23.28 11.30 -6.63
C GLY A 317 24.63 12.04 -6.57
N ILE A 318 25.54 11.75 -7.52
CA ILE A 318 26.82 12.45 -7.64
C ILE A 318 26.59 13.94 -7.92
N ALA A 319 25.68 14.27 -8.85
CA ALA A 319 25.33 15.65 -9.17
C ALA A 319 24.73 16.37 -7.96
N ALA A 320 23.82 15.71 -7.21
CA ALA A 320 23.24 16.24 -5.99
C ALA A 320 24.34 16.58 -4.96
N ILE A 321 25.27 15.66 -4.71
CA ILE A 321 26.37 15.86 -3.76
C ILE A 321 27.31 16.98 -4.23
N GLY A 322 27.70 16.98 -5.51
CA GLY A 322 28.58 17.99 -6.09
C GLY A 322 27.97 19.40 -6.09
N LEU A 323 26.67 19.50 -6.36
CA LEU A 323 25.93 20.76 -6.36
C LEU A 323 25.45 21.19 -4.98
N ARG A 324 25.62 20.39 -3.92
CA ARG A 324 25.08 20.67 -2.58
C ARG A 324 25.41 22.06 -2.04
N LYS A 325 26.61 22.59 -2.28
CA LYS A 325 26.99 23.93 -1.80
C LYS A 325 26.41 25.05 -2.67
N LEU A 326 26.18 24.76 -3.95
CA LEU A 326 25.72 25.72 -4.94
C LEU A 326 24.19 25.79 -4.98
N VAL A 327 23.51 24.64 -4.93
CA VAL A 327 22.04 24.53 -5.01
C VAL A 327 21.58 23.56 -3.91
N PRO A 328 21.55 23.99 -2.63
CA PRO A 328 21.14 23.14 -1.50
C PRO A 328 19.77 22.52 -1.69
N ALA A 329 18.83 23.22 -2.34
CA ALA A 329 17.51 22.70 -2.68
C ALA A 329 17.56 21.47 -3.59
N PHE A 330 18.49 21.44 -4.56
CA PHE A 330 18.67 20.29 -5.46
C PHE A 330 19.21 19.08 -4.70
N PHE A 331 20.26 19.26 -3.89
CA PHE A 331 20.78 18.20 -3.03
C PHE A 331 19.72 17.66 -2.09
N THR A 332 19.11 18.55 -1.31
CA THR A 332 18.12 18.18 -0.29
C THR A 332 16.95 17.47 -0.95
N GLY A 333 16.46 17.99 -2.07
CA GLY A 333 15.32 17.42 -2.77
C GLY A 333 15.57 16.02 -3.33
N ILE A 334 16.69 15.80 -4.02
CA ILE A 334 17.04 14.47 -4.57
C ILE A 334 17.31 13.47 -3.45
N ILE A 335 18.11 13.83 -2.45
CA ILE A 335 18.42 12.91 -1.34
C ILE A 335 17.18 12.64 -0.48
N PHE A 336 16.27 13.61 -0.32
CA PHE A 336 14.99 13.41 0.36
C PHE A 336 14.09 12.43 -0.41
N TYR A 337 14.01 12.58 -1.74
CA TYR A 337 13.28 11.65 -2.60
C TYR A 337 13.81 10.22 -2.46
N LEU A 338 15.14 10.04 -2.54
CA LEU A 338 15.75 8.71 -2.39
C LEU A 338 15.59 8.15 -0.98
N ALA A 339 15.79 8.99 0.05
CA ALA A 339 15.62 8.61 1.45
C ALA A 339 14.19 8.12 1.73
N GLY A 340 13.18 8.78 1.17
CA GLY A 340 11.78 8.40 1.38
C GLY A 340 11.39 7.09 0.72
N HIS A 341 12.16 6.61 -0.26
CA HIS A 341 11.95 5.32 -0.91
C HIS A 341 12.77 4.18 -0.28
N VAL A 342 13.62 4.45 0.72
CA VAL A 342 14.46 3.40 1.34
C VAL A 342 13.62 2.28 1.96
N MET A 343 12.43 2.56 2.48
CA MET A 343 11.59 1.51 3.07
C MET A 343 10.83 0.70 2.01
N GLU A 344 10.40 1.33 0.93
CA GLU A 344 9.47 0.72 -0.03
C GLU A 344 10.12 0.28 -1.35
N SER A 345 11.35 0.70 -1.62
CA SER A 345 12.14 0.38 -2.83
C SER A 345 13.52 -0.19 -2.46
N SER A 346 13.55 -1.08 -1.48
CA SER A 346 14.75 -1.76 -1.02
C SER A 346 14.52 -3.27 -0.82
N VAL A 347 15.05 -3.83 0.26
CA VAL A 347 15.14 -5.27 0.52
C VAL A 347 13.83 -5.91 1.01
N PHE A 348 12.83 -5.13 1.42
CA PHE A 348 11.59 -5.67 1.97
C PHE A 348 10.69 -6.24 0.85
N PRO A 349 10.05 -7.41 1.05
CA PRO A 349 9.29 -8.15 0.02
C PRO A 349 7.90 -7.52 -0.26
N LEU A 350 7.88 -6.26 -0.65
CA LEU A 350 6.67 -5.54 -1.04
C LEU A 350 6.42 -5.69 -2.55
N GLU A 351 5.26 -5.24 -3.05
CA GLU A 351 5.05 -5.08 -4.51
C GLU A 351 6.15 -4.18 -5.11
N LEU A 352 6.45 -4.34 -6.40
CA LEU A 352 7.49 -3.53 -7.05
C LEU A 352 7.06 -2.06 -7.18
N TYR A 353 5.82 -1.82 -7.59
CA TYR A 353 5.39 -0.49 -8.01
C TYR A 353 4.04 -0.14 -7.38
N PHE A 354 3.95 1.05 -6.76
CA PHE A 354 2.71 1.69 -6.36
C PHE A 354 2.90 3.20 -6.28
N GLU A 355 1.92 3.94 -6.81
CA GLU A 355 2.01 5.40 -6.86
C GLU A 355 2.03 6.08 -5.50
N HIS A 356 1.21 5.59 -4.56
CA HIS A 356 1.04 6.22 -3.25
C HIS A 356 2.34 6.27 -2.43
N ARG A 357 3.35 5.47 -2.79
CA ARG A 357 4.71 5.53 -2.24
C ARG A 357 5.41 6.87 -2.49
N ASN A 358 4.99 7.60 -3.53
CA ASN A 358 5.55 8.90 -3.86
C ASN A 358 4.94 10.06 -3.08
N TYR A 359 3.96 9.81 -2.20
CA TYR A 359 3.22 10.86 -1.53
C TYR A 359 4.13 11.86 -0.79
N LEU A 360 4.94 11.39 0.15
CA LEU A 360 5.94 12.25 0.81
C LEU A 360 7.21 12.48 -0.04
N PRO A 361 7.83 11.48 -0.69
CA PRO A 361 9.09 11.67 -1.43
C PRO A 361 9.01 12.70 -2.57
N SER A 362 7.86 12.84 -3.22
CA SER A 362 7.63 13.81 -4.30
C SER A 362 7.82 15.27 -3.85
N VAL A 363 7.66 15.58 -2.56
CA VAL A 363 7.99 16.91 -2.00
C VAL A 363 9.46 17.24 -2.25
N GLY A 364 10.36 16.28 -2.00
CA GLY A 364 11.78 16.42 -2.27
C GLY A 364 12.07 16.59 -3.77
N PHE A 365 11.45 15.77 -4.60
CA PHE A 365 11.62 15.86 -6.05
C PHE A 365 11.22 17.24 -6.61
N PHE A 366 10.05 17.75 -6.24
CA PHE A 366 9.60 19.07 -6.68
C PHE A 366 10.48 20.20 -6.11
N LEU A 367 10.98 20.08 -4.88
CA LEU A 367 11.96 21.02 -4.34
C LEU A 367 13.24 21.04 -5.18
N ALA A 368 13.73 19.88 -5.61
CA ALA A 368 14.93 19.80 -6.43
C ALA A 368 14.74 20.47 -7.80
N VAL A 369 13.64 20.14 -8.49
CA VAL A 369 13.33 20.68 -9.82
C VAL A 369 13.12 22.19 -9.76
N VAL A 370 12.26 22.68 -8.86
CA VAL A 370 11.97 24.11 -8.73
C VAL A 370 13.20 24.88 -8.24
N GLY A 371 13.96 24.31 -7.30
CA GLY A 371 15.19 24.91 -6.79
C GLY A 371 16.25 25.08 -7.87
N LEU A 372 16.48 24.04 -8.68
CA LEU A 372 17.40 24.09 -9.81
C LEU A 372 16.94 25.09 -10.88
N ALA A 373 15.65 25.08 -11.23
CA ALA A 373 15.08 26.02 -12.19
C ALA A 373 15.23 27.48 -11.73
N GLN A 374 14.97 27.78 -10.46
CA GLN A 374 15.16 29.13 -9.91
C GLN A 374 16.63 29.55 -9.89
N TRP A 375 17.55 28.63 -9.58
CA TRP A 375 18.97 28.91 -9.66
C TRP A 375 19.41 29.26 -11.09
N LEU A 376 18.99 28.46 -12.08
CA LEU A 376 19.27 28.72 -13.50
C LEU A 376 18.70 30.06 -13.95
N VAL A 377 17.47 30.39 -13.54
CA VAL A 377 16.84 31.69 -13.80
C VAL A 377 17.69 32.83 -13.26
N VAL A 378 18.16 32.76 -12.01
CA VAL A 378 19.00 33.80 -11.42
C VAL A 378 20.33 33.94 -12.17
N ARG A 379 20.92 32.84 -12.64
CA ARG A 379 22.19 32.84 -13.36
C ARG A 379 22.08 33.32 -14.81
N LEU A 380 21.01 32.98 -15.52
CA LEU A 380 20.77 33.43 -16.90
C LEU A 380 20.31 34.88 -16.96
N ARG A 381 19.61 35.36 -15.91
CA ARG A 381 19.16 36.76 -15.77
C ARG A 381 20.30 37.77 -15.90
N SER A 382 21.54 37.40 -15.57
CA SER A 382 22.67 38.33 -15.65
C SER A 382 23.13 38.65 -17.07
N HIS A 383 22.66 37.98 -18.14
CA HIS A 383 23.33 38.07 -19.45
C HIS A 383 22.44 38.40 -20.67
N ILE A 384 21.11 38.18 -20.69
CA ILE A 384 20.40 38.08 -22.00
C ILE A 384 19.02 38.78 -22.14
N ILE A 385 18.20 39.04 -21.09
CA ILE A 385 16.77 39.40 -21.30
C ILE A 385 16.25 40.52 -20.38
N ASN A 386 15.34 41.37 -20.89
CA ASN A 386 14.61 42.41 -20.14
C ASN A 386 13.76 41.81 -18.98
N ASP A 387 14.05 42.25 -17.75
CA ASP A 387 13.57 41.70 -16.47
C ASP A 387 12.05 41.53 -16.38
N ALA A 388 11.28 42.50 -16.88
CA ALA A 388 9.81 42.48 -16.75
C ALA A 388 9.13 41.52 -17.73
N ARG A 389 9.75 41.22 -18.88
CA ARG A 389 9.21 40.25 -19.86
C ARG A 389 9.49 38.82 -19.39
N PHE A 390 10.72 38.56 -18.95
CA PHE A 390 11.11 37.23 -18.48
C PHE A 390 10.33 36.79 -17.24
N GLY A 391 10.16 37.68 -16.25
CA GLY A 391 9.33 37.38 -15.06
C GLY A 391 7.87 37.08 -15.40
N ARG A 392 7.29 37.77 -16.39
CA ARG A 392 5.92 37.48 -16.87
C ARG A 392 5.83 36.13 -17.55
N LEU A 393 6.77 35.78 -18.43
CA LEU A 393 6.77 34.47 -19.09
C LEU A 393 6.90 33.31 -18.09
N LEU A 394 7.76 33.45 -17.08
CA LEU A 394 7.89 32.47 -16.00
C LEU A 394 6.58 32.33 -15.20
N GLY A 395 5.92 33.46 -14.90
CA GLY A 395 4.62 33.48 -14.23
C GLY A 395 3.53 32.77 -15.05
N ILE A 396 3.44 33.08 -16.35
CA ILE A 396 2.50 32.43 -17.28
C ILE A 396 2.78 30.93 -17.36
N GLY A 397 4.05 30.53 -17.52
CA GLY A 397 4.44 29.11 -17.56
C GLY A 397 4.09 28.37 -16.28
N THR A 398 4.28 29.01 -15.11
CA THR A 398 3.88 28.44 -13.81
C THR A 398 2.37 28.26 -13.73
N ILE A 399 1.57 29.26 -14.12
CA ILE A 399 0.10 29.18 -14.12
C ILE A 399 -0.38 28.09 -15.09
N ALA A 400 0.21 27.99 -16.28
CA ALA A 400 -0.12 26.96 -17.26
C ALA A 400 0.18 25.56 -16.72
N LEU A 401 1.35 25.36 -16.09
CA LEU A 401 1.70 24.11 -15.43
C LEU A 401 0.69 23.74 -14.33
N LEU A 402 0.37 24.66 -13.43
CA LEU A 402 -0.59 24.42 -12.35
C LEU A 402 -1.99 24.10 -12.87
N SER A 403 -2.41 24.77 -13.95
CA SER A 403 -3.70 24.51 -14.60
C SER A 403 -3.72 23.12 -15.24
N MET A 404 -2.64 22.73 -15.93
CA MET A 404 -2.49 21.39 -16.50
C MET A 404 -2.55 20.30 -15.43
N LEU A 405 -1.83 20.48 -14.32
CA LEU A 405 -1.86 19.55 -13.18
C LEU A 405 -3.26 19.46 -12.55
N GLY A 406 -3.92 20.60 -12.34
CA GLY A 406 -5.29 20.64 -11.82
C GLY A 406 -6.29 19.92 -12.71
N ILE A 407 -6.23 20.12 -14.04
CA ILE A 407 -7.08 19.42 -15.01
C ILE A 407 -6.79 17.92 -15.02
N ALA A 408 -5.52 17.53 -15.00
CA ALA A 408 -5.13 16.12 -14.95
C ALA A 408 -5.63 15.44 -13.67
N THR A 409 -5.55 16.12 -12.53
CA THR A 409 -6.07 15.64 -11.24
C THR A 409 -7.59 15.53 -11.26
N LEU A 410 -8.30 16.52 -11.82
CA LEU A 410 -9.76 16.47 -11.96
C LEU A 410 -10.21 15.30 -12.83
N ALA A 411 -9.57 15.11 -14.00
CA ALA A 411 -9.87 13.99 -14.89
C ALA A 411 -9.67 12.65 -14.18
N ARG A 412 -8.59 12.55 -13.41
CA ARG A 412 -8.27 11.34 -12.67
C ARG A 412 -9.21 11.11 -11.49
N ALA A 413 -9.53 12.13 -10.70
CA ALA A 413 -10.53 12.02 -9.63
C ALA A 413 -11.89 11.56 -10.17
N SER A 414 -12.24 11.97 -11.41
CA SER A 414 -13.46 11.52 -12.08
C SER A 414 -13.42 10.02 -12.41
N VAL A 415 -12.28 9.47 -12.84
CA VAL A 415 -12.12 8.01 -13.04
C VAL A 415 -12.30 7.26 -11.71
N TRP A 416 -11.69 7.77 -10.64
CA TRP A 416 -11.78 7.20 -9.30
C TRP A 416 -13.17 7.29 -8.65
N SER A 417 -14.12 7.99 -9.28
CA SER A 417 -15.52 8.01 -8.85
C SER A 417 -16.29 6.73 -9.19
N SER A 418 -15.73 5.84 -10.02
CA SER A 418 -16.39 4.60 -10.44
C SER A 418 -15.39 3.45 -10.53
N TRP A 419 -15.61 2.40 -9.73
CA TRP A 419 -14.79 1.18 -9.82
C TRP A 419 -14.82 0.58 -11.22
N ARG A 420 -15.98 0.58 -11.88
CA ARG A 420 -16.12 0.12 -13.26
C ARG A 420 -15.20 0.86 -14.23
N VAL A 421 -15.18 2.19 -14.19
CA VAL A 421 -14.33 3.00 -15.09
C VAL A 421 -12.86 2.77 -14.76
N LEU A 422 -12.53 2.68 -13.47
CA LEU A 422 -11.16 2.40 -13.01
C LEU A 422 -10.67 1.02 -13.48
N ALA A 423 -11.48 -0.02 -13.34
CA ALA A 423 -11.16 -1.39 -13.75
C ALA A 423 -11.04 -1.50 -15.28
N ALA A 424 -11.99 -0.92 -16.03
CA ALA A 424 -11.92 -0.92 -17.50
C ALA A 424 -10.70 -0.15 -18.03
N GLN A 425 -10.39 1.01 -17.45
CA GLN A 425 -9.17 1.75 -17.80
C GLN A 425 -7.92 0.96 -17.42
N GLY A 426 -7.93 0.30 -16.26
CA GLY A 426 -6.87 -0.60 -15.81
C GLY A 426 -6.60 -1.71 -16.81
N ALA A 427 -7.64 -2.45 -17.21
CA ALA A 427 -7.51 -3.55 -18.16
C ALA A 427 -7.02 -3.07 -19.54
N LEU A 428 -7.40 -1.85 -19.97
CA LEU A 428 -6.95 -1.26 -21.23
C LEU A 428 -5.48 -0.80 -21.18
N GLN A 429 -5.05 -0.17 -20.09
CA GLN A 429 -3.72 0.44 -19.98
C GLN A 429 -2.66 -0.53 -19.44
N HIS A 430 -3.11 -1.55 -18.69
CA HIS A 430 -2.31 -2.64 -18.13
C HIS A 430 -2.87 -4.00 -18.60
N PRO A 431 -2.82 -4.31 -19.92
CA PRO A 431 -3.40 -5.53 -20.47
C PRO A 431 -2.80 -6.81 -19.91
N LYS A 432 -1.58 -6.73 -19.34
CA LYS A 432 -0.89 -7.86 -18.70
C LYS A 432 -1.12 -7.94 -17.18
N SER A 433 -1.81 -6.98 -16.57
CA SER A 433 -2.14 -7.02 -15.15
C SER A 433 -3.27 -8.01 -14.92
N LEU A 434 -2.97 -9.12 -14.25
CA LEU A 434 -3.98 -10.13 -13.93
C LEU A 434 -5.06 -9.55 -13.01
N ARG A 435 -4.67 -8.65 -12.09
CA ARG A 435 -5.63 -7.97 -11.21
C ARG A 435 -6.57 -7.06 -11.98
N ALA A 436 -6.07 -6.32 -12.97
CA ALA A 436 -6.88 -5.45 -13.80
C ALA A 436 -7.89 -6.25 -14.64
N GLN A 437 -7.43 -7.33 -15.28
CA GLN A 437 -8.30 -8.20 -16.07
C GLN A 437 -9.37 -8.85 -15.18
N MET A 438 -8.99 -9.40 -14.02
CA MET A 438 -9.92 -10.03 -13.07
C MET A 438 -10.97 -9.04 -12.54
N ASP A 439 -10.58 -7.84 -12.13
CA ASP A 439 -11.52 -6.82 -11.66
C ASP A 439 -12.44 -6.33 -12.79
N HIS A 440 -11.93 -6.26 -14.02
CA HIS A 440 -12.74 -5.89 -15.18
C HIS A 440 -13.77 -6.98 -15.51
N THR A 441 -13.35 -8.25 -15.59
CA THR A 441 -14.23 -9.41 -15.77
C THR A 441 -15.29 -9.46 -14.68
N THR A 442 -14.91 -9.25 -13.42
CA THR A 442 -15.84 -9.25 -12.27
C THR A 442 -16.91 -8.16 -12.42
N ASN A 443 -16.53 -6.96 -12.85
CA ASN A 443 -17.48 -5.88 -13.11
C ASN A 443 -18.43 -6.23 -14.28
N LEU A 444 -17.92 -6.78 -15.38
CA LEU A 444 -18.75 -7.17 -16.53
C LEU A 444 -19.75 -8.28 -16.16
N VAL A 445 -19.32 -9.27 -15.38
CA VAL A 445 -20.18 -10.34 -14.86
C VAL A 445 -21.27 -9.76 -13.96
N ALA A 446 -20.92 -8.85 -13.05
CA ALA A 446 -21.89 -8.20 -12.17
C ALA A 446 -22.92 -7.35 -12.95
N GLU A 447 -22.55 -6.79 -14.10
CA GLU A 447 -23.45 -6.08 -15.02
C GLU A 447 -24.26 -7.03 -15.95
N GLY A 448 -24.00 -8.34 -15.92
CA GLY A 448 -24.62 -9.31 -16.83
C GLY A 448 -24.11 -9.24 -18.27
N ARG A 449 -22.97 -8.57 -18.52
CA ARG A 449 -22.33 -8.40 -19.84
C ARG A 449 -21.40 -9.57 -20.15
N PHE A 450 -21.95 -10.77 -20.20
CA PHE A 450 -21.19 -12.01 -20.31
C PHE A 450 -20.37 -12.13 -21.59
N ASP A 451 -20.85 -11.62 -22.73
CA ASP A 451 -20.11 -11.66 -24.00
C ASP A 451 -18.79 -10.86 -23.93
N GLU A 452 -18.81 -9.72 -23.24
CA GLU A 452 -17.61 -8.90 -23.03
C GLU A 452 -16.69 -9.50 -21.96
N ALA A 453 -17.27 -10.13 -20.94
CA ALA A 453 -16.49 -10.90 -19.97
C ALA A 453 -15.76 -12.05 -20.68
N GLN A 454 -16.42 -12.75 -21.61
CA GLN A 454 -15.81 -13.80 -22.42
C GLN A 454 -14.66 -13.26 -23.28
N GLN A 455 -14.81 -12.08 -23.91
CA GLN A 455 -13.70 -11.44 -24.64
C GLN A 455 -12.49 -11.15 -23.76
N THR A 456 -12.72 -10.77 -22.50
CA THR A 456 -11.64 -10.54 -21.52
C THR A 456 -10.92 -11.85 -21.19
N VAL A 457 -11.67 -12.93 -21.00
CA VAL A 457 -11.12 -14.28 -20.79
C VAL A 457 -10.36 -14.78 -22.02
N ASP A 458 -10.89 -14.57 -23.22
CA ASP A 458 -10.21 -14.93 -24.47
C ASP A 458 -8.89 -14.17 -24.62
N HIS A 459 -8.83 -12.90 -24.20
CA HIS A 459 -7.58 -12.15 -24.16
C HIS A 459 -6.55 -12.76 -23.20
N LEU A 460 -6.95 -13.16 -21.99
CA LEU A 460 -6.05 -13.81 -21.02
C LEU A 460 -5.38 -15.06 -21.60
N ILE A 461 -6.10 -15.85 -22.43
CA ILE A 461 -5.55 -17.03 -23.10
C ILE A 461 -4.39 -16.66 -24.05
N THR A 462 -4.42 -15.47 -24.64
CA THR A 462 -3.38 -15.01 -25.58
C THR A 462 -2.11 -14.51 -24.89
N ILE A 463 -2.17 -14.22 -23.60
CA ILE A 463 -1.02 -13.74 -22.85
C ILE A 463 -0.06 -14.92 -22.61
N PRO A 464 1.24 -14.82 -23.00
CA PRO A 464 2.23 -15.87 -22.81
C PRO A 464 2.74 -15.90 -21.36
N ASP A 465 1.82 -15.94 -20.40
CA ASP A 465 2.05 -16.06 -18.97
C ASP A 465 1.20 -17.22 -18.44
N PRO A 466 1.81 -18.28 -17.84
CA PRO A 466 1.07 -19.38 -17.26
C PRO A 466 -0.03 -18.93 -16.29
N ALA A 467 0.21 -17.89 -15.49
CA ALA A 467 -0.78 -17.42 -14.52
C ALA A 467 -2.00 -16.76 -15.19
N ALA A 468 -1.80 -16.09 -16.33
CA ALA A 468 -2.90 -15.58 -17.14
C ALA A 468 -3.74 -16.73 -17.70
N GLN A 469 -3.10 -17.80 -18.16
CA GLN A 469 -3.78 -18.99 -18.71
C GLN A 469 -4.54 -19.77 -17.63
N HIS A 470 -3.98 -19.84 -16.41
CA HIS A 470 -4.65 -20.45 -15.26
C HIS A 470 -5.90 -19.66 -14.86
N LEU A 471 -5.77 -18.34 -14.77
CA LEU A 471 -6.90 -17.46 -14.48
C LEU A 471 -7.99 -17.61 -15.56
N ALA A 472 -7.61 -17.61 -16.84
CA ALA A 472 -8.54 -17.83 -17.94
C ALA A 472 -9.26 -19.19 -17.85
N ALA A 473 -8.56 -20.25 -17.43
CA ALA A 473 -9.16 -21.57 -17.27
C ALA A 473 -10.25 -21.59 -16.19
N ILE A 474 -10.00 -20.94 -15.04
CA ILE A 474 -10.97 -20.84 -13.95
C ILE A 474 -12.15 -19.95 -14.37
N ASP A 475 -11.87 -18.79 -14.97
CA ASP A 475 -12.89 -17.82 -15.37
C ASP A 475 -13.79 -18.36 -16.51
N THR A 476 -13.23 -19.17 -17.42
CA THR A 476 -14.02 -19.85 -18.47
C THR A 476 -15.11 -20.73 -17.83
N VAL A 477 -14.74 -21.54 -16.84
CA VAL A 477 -15.69 -22.42 -16.14
C VAL A 477 -16.71 -21.61 -15.35
N LEU A 478 -16.28 -20.53 -14.69
CA LEU A 478 -17.17 -19.60 -14.01
C LEU A 478 -18.23 -19.03 -14.97
N LEU A 479 -17.81 -18.50 -16.13
CA LEU A 479 -18.72 -17.95 -17.13
C LEU A 479 -19.68 -19.00 -17.67
N GLN A 480 -19.21 -20.20 -18.00
CA GLN A 480 -20.07 -21.29 -18.44
C GLN A 480 -21.13 -21.65 -17.40
N CYS A 481 -20.75 -21.75 -16.12
CA CYS A 481 -21.71 -22.00 -15.03
C CYS A 481 -22.72 -20.87 -14.87
N LEU A 482 -22.30 -19.60 -14.97
CA LEU A 482 -23.21 -18.46 -14.80
C LEU A 482 -24.17 -18.26 -15.99
N VAL A 483 -23.71 -18.52 -17.22
CA VAL A 483 -24.49 -18.26 -18.45
C VAL A 483 -25.33 -19.48 -18.86
N HIS A 484 -24.72 -20.66 -18.87
CA HIS A 484 -25.33 -21.87 -19.44
C HIS A 484 -25.83 -22.85 -18.38
N GLN A 485 -25.56 -22.60 -17.10
CA GLN A 485 -25.80 -23.55 -16.00
C GLN A 485 -25.19 -24.93 -16.27
N LYS A 486 -24.15 -24.97 -17.12
CA LYS A 486 -23.51 -26.19 -17.60
C LYS A 486 -22.09 -25.89 -18.03
N THR A 487 -21.17 -26.77 -17.65
CA THR A 487 -19.77 -26.73 -18.05
C THR A 487 -19.39 -28.04 -18.73
N ASP A 488 -18.38 -27.99 -19.59
CA ASP A 488 -17.86 -29.17 -20.30
C ASP A 488 -16.58 -29.72 -19.66
N THR A 489 -16.31 -31.01 -19.88
CA THR A 489 -15.14 -31.70 -19.30
C THR A 489 -13.81 -31.13 -19.81
N ILE A 490 -13.76 -30.55 -21.01
CA ILE A 490 -12.52 -29.99 -21.58
C ILE A 490 -12.14 -28.73 -20.78
N SER A 491 -13.10 -27.85 -20.53
CA SER A 491 -12.91 -26.62 -19.75
C SER A 491 -12.50 -26.94 -18.31
N ILE A 492 -13.15 -27.92 -17.67
CA ILE A 492 -12.77 -28.40 -16.33
C ILE A 492 -11.34 -28.95 -16.33
N ASN A 493 -10.97 -29.78 -17.31
CA ASN A 493 -9.64 -30.38 -17.37
C ASN A 493 -8.51 -29.34 -17.54
N ARG A 494 -8.81 -28.15 -18.10
CA ARG A 494 -7.83 -27.05 -18.18
C ARG A 494 -7.45 -26.50 -16.81
N ILE A 495 -8.35 -26.51 -15.82
CA ILE A 495 -8.02 -26.15 -14.43
C ILE A 495 -6.96 -27.11 -13.87
N GLY A 496 -6.99 -28.39 -14.28
CA GLY A 496 -5.99 -29.38 -13.89
C GLY A 496 -4.56 -29.05 -14.35
N ALA A 497 -4.39 -28.20 -15.38
CA ALA A 497 -3.07 -27.78 -15.86
C ALA A 497 -2.30 -26.89 -14.86
N ILE A 498 -2.99 -26.33 -13.86
CA ILE A 498 -2.40 -25.53 -12.78
C ILE A 498 -1.55 -26.42 -11.85
N LYS A 499 -1.80 -27.74 -11.83
CA LYS A 499 -1.12 -28.69 -10.94
C LYS A 499 0.40 -28.65 -11.15
N GLY A 500 1.14 -28.43 -10.07
CA GLY A 500 2.61 -28.29 -10.10
C GLY A 500 3.12 -26.86 -10.32
N ALA A 501 2.23 -25.91 -10.61
CA ALA A 501 2.60 -24.51 -10.75
C ALA A 501 2.59 -23.76 -9.41
N LYS A 502 3.23 -22.58 -9.40
CA LYS A 502 3.17 -21.64 -8.29
C LYS A 502 1.79 -20.95 -8.28
N LEU A 503 0.96 -21.31 -7.31
CA LEU A 503 -0.33 -20.65 -7.09
C LEU A 503 -0.17 -19.19 -6.64
N GLN A 504 -0.82 -18.27 -7.35
CA GLN A 504 -0.83 -16.83 -7.11
C GLN A 504 -2.13 -16.39 -6.43
N LEU A 505 -2.16 -15.10 -6.05
CA LEU A 505 -3.32 -14.49 -5.41
C LEU A 505 -4.54 -14.43 -6.34
N SER A 506 -4.34 -14.17 -7.64
CA SER A 506 -5.41 -14.12 -8.64
C SER A 506 -6.13 -15.46 -8.78
N GLU A 507 -5.40 -16.56 -8.88
CA GLU A 507 -6.00 -17.90 -8.98
C GLU A 507 -6.78 -18.27 -7.70
N MET A 508 -6.22 -17.95 -6.52
CA MET A 508 -6.91 -18.14 -5.24
C MET A 508 -8.24 -17.36 -5.18
N LEU A 509 -8.24 -16.09 -5.62
CA LEU A 509 -9.46 -15.26 -5.66
C LEU A 509 -10.47 -15.78 -6.70
N ALA A 510 -10.00 -16.24 -7.87
CA ALA A 510 -10.85 -16.84 -8.89
C ALA A 510 -11.51 -18.14 -8.40
N PHE A 511 -10.79 -18.98 -7.65
CA PHE A 511 -11.38 -20.15 -6.99
C PHE A 511 -12.44 -19.76 -5.96
N GLU A 512 -12.22 -18.68 -5.19
CA GLU A 512 -13.21 -18.18 -4.24
C GLU A 512 -14.50 -17.73 -4.95
N MET A 513 -14.37 -17.05 -6.09
CA MET A 513 -15.51 -16.64 -6.93
C MET A 513 -16.26 -17.85 -7.51
N LEU A 514 -15.55 -18.83 -8.06
CA LEU A 514 -16.15 -20.05 -8.61
C LEU A 514 -16.84 -20.88 -7.52
N ALA A 515 -16.22 -21.04 -6.36
CA ALA A 515 -16.83 -21.72 -5.22
C ALA A 515 -18.12 -21.04 -4.76
N LYS A 516 -18.13 -19.70 -4.72
CA LYS A 516 -19.33 -18.92 -4.38
C LYS A 516 -20.43 -19.11 -5.43
N ALA A 517 -20.08 -19.14 -6.72
CA ALA A 517 -21.05 -19.39 -7.79
C ALA A 517 -21.69 -20.78 -7.66
N LEU A 518 -20.91 -21.83 -7.40
CA LEU A 518 -21.44 -23.20 -7.19
C LEU A 518 -22.32 -23.35 -5.95
N ASN A 519 -22.12 -22.53 -4.93
CA ASN A 519 -22.98 -22.53 -3.73
C ASN A 519 -24.30 -21.78 -3.95
N THR A 520 -24.41 -20.97 -5.00
CA THR A 520 -25.58 -20.11 -5.27
C THR A 520 -26.36 -20.51 -6.51
N HIS A 521 -25.71 -21.21 -7.44
CA HIS A 521 -26.27 -21.64 -8.72
C HIS A 521 -25.94 -23.12 -8.97
N ASP A 522 -26.91 -23.85 -9.50
CA ASP A 522 -26.67 -25.20 -10.01
C ASP A 522 -25.86 -25.11 -11.31
N CYS A 523 -24.75 -25.86 -11.39
CA CYS A 523 -23.94 -25.98 -12.60
C CYS A 523 -23.80 -27.45 -12.99
N GLU A 524 -24.51 -27.86 -14.04
CA GLU A 524 -24.42 -29.22 -14.58
C GLU A 524 -22.99 -29.49 -15.06
N GLY A 525 -22.38 -30.58 -14.58
CA GLY A 525 -21.03 -31.00 -14.97
C GLY A 525 -19.93 -30.62 -13.98
N LEU A 526 -20.18 -29.75 -13.00
CA LEU A 526 -19.22 -29.42 -11.93
C LEU A 526 -19.90 -29.32 -10.56
N GLY A 527 -19.63 -30.30 -9.69
CA GLY A 527 -20.13 -30.30 -8.30
C GLY A 527 -19.13 -29.73 -7.28
N PRO A 528 -19.59 -29.36 -6.06
CA PRO A 528 -18.71 -28.86 -5.00
C PRO A 528 -17.57 -29.82 -4.64
N THR A 529 -17.82 -31.12 -4.52
CA THR A 529 -16.79 -32.14 -4.26
C THR A 529 -15.72 -32.18 -5.34
N GLN A 530 -16.13 -32.06 -6.61
CA GLN A 530 -15.21 -32.12 -7.74
C GLN A 530 -14.29 -30.91 -7.75
N LEU A 531 -14.83 -29.70 -7.54
CA LEU A 531 -14.01 -28.49 -7.42
C LEU A 531 -13.08 -28.56 -6.21
N ALA A 532 -13.58 -28.99 -5.05
CA ALA A 532 -12.76 -29.16 -3.85
C ALA A 532 -11.58 -30.11 -4.11
N THR A 533 -11.82 -31.24 -4.78
CA THR A 533 -10.78 -32.23 -5.13
C THR A 533 -9.73 -31.64 -6.08
N MET A 534 -10.16 -30.87 -7.08
CA MET A 534 -9.23 -30.19 -7.99
C MET A 534 -8.36 -29.17 -7.25
N ILE A 535 -8.96 -28.34 -6.40
CA ILE A 535 -8.21 -27.36 -5.61
C ILE A 535 -7.20 -28.07 -4.70
N THR A 536 -7.58 -29.16 -4.03
CA THR A 536 -6.65 -29.90 -3.16
C THR A 536 -5.50 -30.51 -3.95
N ASP A 537 -5.77 -31.11 -5.11
CA ASP A 537 -4.74 -31.66 -5.99
C ASP A 537 -3.73 -30.61 -6.47
N ILE A 538 -4.21 -29.40 -6.77
CA ILE A 538 -3.37 -28.28 -7.19
C ILE A 538 -2.51 -27.82 -6.02
N VAL A 539 -3.11 -27.62 -4.85
CA VAL A 539 -2.40 -27.14 -3.65
C VAL A 539 -1.38 -28.16 -3.16
N ASP A 540 -1.70 -29.46 -3.19
CA ASP A 540 -0.79 -30.54 -2.78
C ASP A 540 0.42 -30.66 -3.73
N ALA A 541 0.25 -30.32 -5.01
CA ALA A 541 1.32 -30.31 -5.99
C ALA A 541 2.11 -28.98 -6.06
N ALA A 542 1.65 -27.92 -5.38
CA ALA A 542 2.27 -26.61 -5.46
C ALA A 542 3.68 -26.63 -4.83
N PRO A 543 4.71 -26.06 -5.49
CA PRO A 543 6.09 -26.07 -4.98
C PRO A 543 6.33 -25.06 -3.85
N GLN A 544 5.30 -24.34 -3.43
CA GLN A 544 5.36 -23.26 -2.47
C GLN A 544 5.15 -23.75 -1.02
N PRO A 545 5.68 -23.05 0.00
CA PRO A 545 5.38 -23.38 1.39
C PRO A 545 3.88 -23.30 1.69
N GLY A 546 3.33 -24.32 2.38
CA GLY A 546 1.91 -24.39 2.73
C GLY A 546 1.41 -23.21 3.58
N ALA A 547 2.31 -22.51 4.28
CA ALA A 547 1.99 -21.35 5.11
C ALA A 547 1.65 -20.07 4.35
N LEU A 548 1.86 -20.05 3.03
CA LEU A 548 1.47 -18.91 2.22
C LEU A 548 -0.05 -18.80 2.08
N ILE A 549 -0.55 -17.56 2.06
CA ILE A 549 -1.99 -17.26 2.03
C ILE A 549 -2.71 -17.90 0.86
N GLN A 550 -2.05 -17.98 -0.30
CA GLN A 550 -2.57 -18.62 -1.50
C GLN A 550 -2.90 -20.09 -1.25
N LEU A 551 -2.08 -20.81 -0.49
CA LEU A 551 -2.22 -22.25 -0.27
C LEU A 551 -3.20 -22.54 0.85
N TRP A 552 -2.98 -21.99 2.06
CA TRP A 552 -3.86 -22.30 3.18
C TRP A 552 -5.29 -21.79 2.97
N ARG A 553 -5.48 -20.64 2.29
CA ARG A 553 -6.82 -20.14 1.98
C ARG A 553 -7.50 -20.97 0.89
N SER A 554 -6.74 -21.48 -0.09
CA SER A 554 -7.29 -22.43 -1.07
C SER A 554 -7.73 -23.75 -0.42
N ARG A 555 -6.98 -24.26 0.57
CA ARG A 555 -7.42 -25.40 1.38
C ARG A 555 -8.69 -25.09 2.17
N TYR A 556 -8.78 -23.89 2.72
CA TYR A 556 -9.98 -23.44 3.43
C TYR A 556 -11.21 -23.35 2.49
N ILE A 557 -11.03 -22.82 1.27
CA ILE A 557 -12.08 -22.83 0.22
C ILE A 557 -12.51 -24.26 -0.11
N ALA A 558 -11.55 -25.17 -0.32
CA ALA A 558 -11.84 -26.58 -0.59
C ALA A 558 -12.58 -27.26 0.58
N SER A 559 -12.22 -26.94 1.82
CA SER A 559 -12.93 -27.44 3.00
C SER A 559 -14.39 -26.99 3.01
N ASN A 560 -14.66 -25.71 2.78
CA ASN A 560 -16.03 -25.19 2.72
C ASN A 560 -16.86 -25.85 1.62
N LEU A 561 -16.26 -26.18 0.48
CA LEU A 561 -16.91 -26.94 -0.59
C LEU A 561 -17.22 -28.39 -0.16
N TYR A 562 -16.29 -29.07 0.52
CA TYR A 562 -16.57 -30.39 1.09
C TYR A 562 -17.66 -30.35 2.17
N LEU A 563 -17.71 -29.30 3.00
CA LEU A 563 -18.77 -29.10 3.98
C LEU A 563 -20.13 -28.91 3.31
N ALA A 564 -20.20 -28.12 2.23
CA ALA A 564 -21.41 -27.94 1.44
C ALA A 564 -21.90 -29.26 0.82
N ALA A 565 -20.97 -30.16 0.45
CA ALA A 565 -21.28 -31.50 -0.05
C ALA A 565 -21.59 -32.55 1.05
N GLY A 566 -21.47 -32.20 2.34
CA GLY A 566 -21.66 -33.14 3.45
C GLY A 566 -20.48 -34.10 3.69
N GLU A 567 -19.31 -33.82 3.11
CA GLU A 567 -18.10 -34.65 3.22
C GLU A 567 -17.19 -34.20 4.38
N TYR A 568 -17.67 -34.35 5.62
CA TYR A 568 -17.04 -33.81 6.83
C TYR A 568 -15.60 -34.29 7.09
N ILE A 569 -15.27 -35.53 6.75
CA ILE A 569 -13.91 -36.08 6.95
C ILE A 569 -12.90 -35.39 6.02
N LYS A 570 -13.27 -35.18 4.75
CA LYS A 570 -12.39 -34.47 3.79
C LYS A 570 -12.26 -33.00 4.15
N ALA A 571 -13.34 -32.39 4.63
CA ALA A 571 -13.31 -31.03 5.15
C ALA A 571 -12.35 -30.89 6.33
N GLU A 572 -12.41 -31.79 7.32
CA GLU A 572 -11.49 -31.83 8.47
C GLU A 572 -10.03 -31.93 8.01
N GLN A 573 -9.75 -32.85 7.08
CA GLN A 573 -8.39 -33.05 6.57
C GLN A 573 -7.80 -31.76 5.98
N GLN A 574 -8.58 -31.01 5.20
CA GLN A 574 -8.09 -29.77 4.59
C GLN A 574 -7.92 -28.62 5.59
N VAL A 575 -8.81 -28.49 6.57
CA VAL A 575 -8.66 -27.49 7.65
C VAL A 575 -7.46 -27.84 8.53
N SER A 576 -7.23 -29.12 8.83
CA SER A 576 -6.05 -29.57 9.58
C SER A 576 -4.75 -29.15 8.90
N LEU A 577 -4.67 -29.32 7.57
CA LEU A 577 -3.52 -28.89 6.78
C LEU A 577 -3.38 -27.36 6.72
N ALA A 578 -4.49 -26.63 6.68
CA ALA A 578 -4.49 -25.17 6.74
C ALA A 578 -4.08 -24.64 8.11
N TRP A 579 -4.45 -25.30 9.22
CA TRP A 579 -4.13 -24.87 10.59
C TRP A 579 -2.65 -25.07 10.96
N LYS A 580 -2.01 -26.13 10.45
CA LYS A 580 -0.62 -26.52 10.77
C LYS A 580 0.45 -25.51 10.37
N THR A 581 0.09 -24.36 9.79
CA THR A 581 1.03 -23.41 9.20
C THR A 581 1.50 -22.29 10.12
N GLU A 582 1.20 -22.34 11.43
CA GLU A 582 1.54 -21.35 12.48
C GLU A 582 1.04 -19.90 12.25
N HIS A 583 0.54 -19.56 11.07
CA HIS A 583 0.14 -18.20 10.67
C HIS A 583 -1.33 -18.12 10.22
N ALA A 584 -2.08 -19.21 10.42
CA ALA A 584 -3.50 -19.28 10.12
C ALA A 584 -4.31 -18.45 11.13
N ASP A 585 -5.42 -17.86 10.68
CA ASP A 585 -6.39 -17.22 11.57
C ASP A 585 -6.86 -18.23 12.63
N PRO A 586 -6.89 -17.89 13.93
CA PRO A 586 -7.38 -18.78 14.99
C PRO A 586 -8.77 -19.37 14.70
N ALA A 587 -9.61 -18.68 13.91
CA ALA A 587 -10.90 -19.18 13.43
C ALA A 587 -10.78 -20.52 12.69
N ILE A 588 -9.68 -20.76 11.97
CA ILE A 588 -9.40 -22.04 11.29
C ILE A 588 -9.17 -23.15 12.33
N GLY A 589 -8.44 -22.86 13.41
CA GLY A 589 -8.24 -23.79 14.52
C GLY A 589 -9.55 -24.12 15.25
N PHE A 590 -10.42 -23.13 15.47
CA PHE A 590 -11.74 -23.38 16.05
C PHE A 590 -12.66 -24.21 15.14
N LEU A 591 -12.63 -23.97 13.82
CA LEU A 591 -13.35 -24.80 12.86
C LEU A 591 -12.82 -26.24 12.89
N LEU A 592 -11.49 -26.44 12.94
CA LEU A 592 -10.89 -27.77 13.03
C LEU A 592 -11.34 -28.49 14.29
N ALA A 593 -11.31 -27.82 15.45
CA ALA A 593 -11.77 -28.40 16.70
C ALA A 593 -13.25 -28.83 16.62
N ASN A 594 -14.11 -28.01 16.00
CA ASN A 594 -15.51 -28.34 15.80
C ASN A 594 -15.69 -29.57 14.88
N LEU A 595 -14.93 -29.65 13.78
CA LEU A 595 -14.99 -30.78 12.84
C LEU A 595 -14.47 -32.08 13.46
N GLU A 596 -13.34 -32.05 14.16
CA GLU A 596 -12.81 -33.21 14.87
C GLU A 596 -13.81 -33.73 15.92
N TYR A 597 -14.51 -32.82 16.59
CA TYR A 597 -15.56 -33.19 17.55
C TYR A 597 -16.75 -33.87 16.85
N VAL A 598 -17.27 -33.29 15.76
CA VAL A 598 -18.37 -33.86 14.96
C VAL A 598 -18.01 -35.23 14.39
N ASN A 599 -16.75 -35.43 14.00
CA ASN A 599 -16.25 -36.71 13.48
C ASN A 599 -15.88 -37.73 14.58
N GLY A 600 -16.11 -37.40 15.86
CA GLY A 600 -15.94 -38.31 16.99
C GLY A 600 -14.54 -38.31 17.65
N ASN A 601 -13.62 -37.47 17.19
CA ASN A 601 -12.25 -37.35 17.69
C ASN A 601 -12.14 -36.35 18.86
N VAL A 602 -12.94 -36.54 19.92
CA VAL A 602 -13.10 -35.58 21.04
C VAL A 602 -11.77 -35.21 21.73
N ALA A 603 -10.85 -36.16 21.89
CA ALA A 603 -9.55 -35.90 22.51
C ALA A 603 -8.70 -34.95 21.66
N SER A 604 -8.67 -35.15 20.33
CA SER A 604 -7.97 -34.28 19.40
C SER A 604 -8.62 -32.89 19.36
N ALA A 605 -9.96 -32.84 19.29
CA ALA A 605 -10.71 -31.58 19.27
C ALA A 605 -10.37 -30.66 20.45
N LYS A 606 -10.19 -31.22 21.66
CA LYS A 606 -9.77 -30.48 22.85
C LYS A 606 -8.34 -29.95 22.76
N ILE A 607 -7.43 -30.72 22.15
CA ILE A 607 -6.03 -30.30 21.95
C ILE A 607 -5.99 -29.14 20.96
N VAL A 608 -6.69 -29.26 19.82
CA VAL A 608 -6.77 -28.21 18.81
C VAL A 608 -7.41 -26.95 19.38
N LEU A 609 -8.50 -27.08 20.15
CA LEU A 609 -9.15 -25.95 20.81
C LEU A 609 -8.19 -25.21 21.75
N ALA A 610 -7.44 -25.94 22.58
CA ALA A 610 -6.46 -25.34 23.48
C ALA A 610 -5.29 -24.69 22.73
N ASP A 611 -4.93 -25.20 21.54
CA ASP A 611 -3.92 -24.60 20.69
C ASP A 611 -4.41 -23.33 20.00
N ALA A 612 -5.64 -23.33 19.47
CA ALA A 612 -6.29 -22.15 18.89
C ALA A 612 -6.44 -21.02 19.93
N ASP A 613 -6.76 -21.38 21.19
CA ASP A 613 -6.79 -20.43 22.31
C ASP A 613 -5.44 -19.73 22.56
N ARG A 614 -4.33 -20.46 22.46
CA ARG A 614 -2.99 -19.87 22.65
C ARG A 614 -2.62 -18.87 21.56
N HIS A 615 -3.15 -19.07 20.36
CA HIS A 615 -2.93 -18.16 19.22
C HIS A 615 -3.96 -17.03 19.15
N THR A 616 -4.99 -17.06 19.99
CA THR A 616 -6.01 -16.02 20.05
C THR A 616 -5.49 -14.81 20.82
N ALA A 617 -5.38 -13.67 20.14
CA ALA A 617 -4.87 -12.45 20.75
C ALA A 617 -5.86 -11.88 21.79
N TRP A 618 -5.35 -11.09 22.74
CA TRP A 618 -6.19 -10.49 23.79
C TRP A 618 -7.27 -9.55 23.25
N TRP A 619 -7.03 -8.94 22.09
CA TRP A 619 -7.97 -8.04 21.44
C TRP A 619 -9.06 -8.78 20.64
N ASP A 620 -8.86 -10.06 20.30
CA ASP A 620 -9.75 -10.86 19.42
C ASP A 620 -10.91 -11.50 20.21
N ARG A 621 -11.95 -10.71 20.48
CA ARG A 621 -13.11 -11.17 21.26
C ARG A 621 -13.93 -12.19 20.51
N ARG A 622 -14.08 -12.04 19.19
CA ARG A 622 -14.83 -12.98 18.36
C ARG A 622 -14.32 -14.41 18.54
N ASN A 623 -13.01 -14.59 18.44
CA ASN A 623 -12.41 -15.91 18.62
C ASN A 623 -12.43 -16.38 20.09
N GLN A 624 -12.33 -15.46 21.06
CA GLN A 624 -12.54 -15.79 22.48
C GLN A 624 -13.97 -16.29 22.76
N GLU A 625 -15.00 -15.68 22.17
CA GLU A 625 -16.39 -16.12 22.29
C GLU A 625 -16.61 -17.48 21.62
N LEU A 626 -16.02 -17.69 20.44
CA LEU A 626 -16.06 -18.97 19.74
C LEU A 626 -15.44 -20.10 20.58
N SER A 627 -14.29 -19.82 21.22
CA SER A 627 -13.66 -20.72 22.18
C SER A 627 -14.61 -21.11 23.32
N VAL A 628 -15.28 -20.13 23.94
CA VAL A 628 -16.24 -20.39 25.03
C VAL A 628 -17.40 -21.26 24.55
N LYS A 629 -17.98 -20.97 23.38
CA LYS A 629 -19.06 -21.77 22.79
C LYS A 629 -18.63 -23.20 22.52
N LEU A 630 -17.43 -23.40 21.98
CA LEU A 630 -16.89 -24.74 21.72
C LEU A 630 -16.59 -25.51 23.02
N LYS A 631 -16.05 -24.84 24.05
CA LYS A 631 -15.87 -25.46 25.38
C LYS A 631 -17.20 -25.94 25.95
N GLN A 632 -18.23 -25.09 25.90
CA GLN A 632 -19.58 -25.46 26.35
C GLN A 632 -20.16 -26.63 25.56
N LEU A 633 -19.99 -26.64 24.23
CA LEU A 633 -20.42 -27.74 23.36
C LEU A 633 -19.72 -29.05 23.73
N PHE A 634 -18.41 -29.00 24.01
CA PHE A 634 -17.62 -30.19 24.35
C PHE A 634 -17.91 -30.73 25.75
N GLU A 635 -18.35 -29.86 26.68
CA GLU A 635 -18.78 -30.24 28.02
C GLU A 635 -20.23 -30.74 28.07
N ASN A 636 -21.11 -30.18 27.22
CA ASN A 636 -22.54 -30.50 27.18
C ASN A 636 -22.96 -30.91 25.75
N PRO A 637 -22.67 -32.16 25.32
CA PRO A 637 -23.01 -32.64 23.99
C PRO A 637 -24.52 -32.56 23.71
N PRO A 638 -24.93 -32.10 22.50
CA PRO A 638 -26.32 -32.20 22.07
C PRO A 638 -26.73 -33.68 21.89
N PRO A 639 -28.03 -34.00 21.89
CA PRO A 639 -28.51 -35.36 21.67
C PRO A 639 -28.00 -35.96 20.36
N ALA A 640 -27.77 -37.28 20.34
CA ALA A 640 -27.02 -37.98 19.28
C ALA A 640 -27.58 -37.81 17.84
N ASN A 641 -28.84 -37.42 17.70
CA ASN A 641 -29.49 -37.13 16.42
C ASN A 641 -29.10 -35.78 15.79
N VAL A 642 -28.35 -34.91 16.49
CA VAL A 642 -27.87 -33.61 16.00
C VAL A 642 -26.33 -33.53 15.95
N MET A 643 -25.62 -34.59 16.36
CA MET A 643 -24.15 -34.62 16.39
C MET A 643 -23.49 -34.67 15.00
N GLY A 644 -24.21 -35.08 13.95
CA GLY A 644 -23.66 -35.26 12.60
C GLY A 644 -23.56 -34.01 11.73
N LYS A 645 -23.74 -32.80 12.28
CA LYS A 645 -23.61 -31.52 11.55
C LYS A 645 -22.80 -30.51 12.37
N PRO A 646 -21.92 -29.71 11.75
CA PRO A 646 -21.25 -28.60 12.42
C PRO A 646 -22.28 -27.63 13.02
N GLN A 647 -22.18 -27.37 14.33
CA GLN A 647 -23.15 -26.52 15.05
C GLN A 647 -22.79 -25.03 15.02
N LEU A 648 -21.60 -24.70 14.52
CA LEU A 648 -21.05 -23.36 14.41
C LEU A 648 -20.46 -23.25 13.00
N GLN A 649 -21.07 -22.42 12.16
CA GLN A 649 -20.58 -22.04 10.82
C GLN A 649 -19.89 -20.68 10.90
#